data_AF-A0A8J2KPA8-F1
#
_entry.id   AF-A0A8J2KPA8-F1
#
_cell.length_a   1.000
_cell.length_b   1.000
_cell.length_c   1.000
_cell.angle_alpha   90.00
_cell.angle_beta   90.00
_cell.angle_gamma   90.00
#
_symmetry.space_group_name_H-M   'P 1'
#
loop_
_entity.id
_entity.type
_entity.pdbx_description
1 polymer ?
#
loop_
_entity_poly.entity_id
_entity_poly.type
_entity_poly.pdbx_seq_one_letter_code
_entity_poly.pdbx_strand_id
1 'polypeptide(L)'
;MGATKLFLIAALAAIISSEASAQRTNFVNHDSKISHFAEPQWFRDNIPFVEVPNKEIEEVYYYRWSSLKRHLRYTLPGAGYIVTEFVHKVGYSLKFDTINAAAGHHIYEARWLRDRRYVQDYVNFWTREGGDPNAYSEWIADAAYNSYLIDGDEEFMKSQLKGLIRNYRKWDDHYDDTWKMYWISPHWDAMEYSCSSVQTDDPYHGGAGFRPSFNAEMYANAVAISKIAALNGEFDIFLEYQTRAESIKAAMNQRLWDPQRKFFYHAFKDNNPNFELLDSREEIGFFPWQYRIPGNTSEYVEAWEQLFDAQGFGTLWGPTTCEVRSQWYDGNQTGQCCWWNGNSWPYSTSLTLKALAAQVRDYANSAVVTVNEYLSELHKYALTQYKNDKPYVAECHSPITKLWVCDGFNHSEHYAHSIYTDNVLSDLIGIQPRPDNNFEINPLIPSNWRFFAAENIPYHGHEVTVLYDADGSYYESGHSGLQIFVNGEFVRSQSNVGRMTVPVPAPVARNGQQKIANYASNPSSEGYPAPRVSYISPYASEWHPLDGRVFYDYNPLNRWTNYGSGNPTDWFAVDFGPGRSKNISQIKLYVYSDVVTGEGGVDCPKKMEVEFYDGQGWRSATNQRSTPSACSPNDVNTIDFDPVSTQQVRVVFTRDVENNYYIGLTELEIWAAWPQSSPQGYEAEDGLIVRGSIKENRAASGTSFVGDLVQDDSSVEFTGVWLDSAGTYSIKVFYVNEGNEAKQILAANNDVEVPVTYPTANDEFASFVTVEVTLQRGSNVLIFRKDTNSVSLDRIEIGGKV
;
A
#
# COMPACT_ATOMS: atom_id res chain seq x y z
N MET A 1 33.75 -37.43 43.25
CA MET A 1 34.81 -36.43 42.98
C MET A 1 35.22 -36.60 41.53
N GLY A 2 35.02 -35.72 40.57
CA GLY A 2 34.50 -34.37 40.50
C GLY A 2 34.94 -33.90 39.11
N ALA A 3 34.01 -33.75 38.17
CA ALA A 3 34.31 -33.29 36.82
C ALA A 3 33.36 -32.13 36.49
N THR A 4 34.01 -31.01 36.20
CA THR A 4 33.52 -29.64 36.11
C THR A 4 32.50 -29.47 34.98
N LYS A 5 31.34 -28.89 35.31
CA LYS A 5 30.32 -28.41 34.35
C LYS A 5 30.84 -27.14 33.67
N LEU A 6 30.94 -27.16 32.34
CA LEU A 6 31.08 -25.95 31.52
C LEU A 6 29.67 -25.40 31.25
N PHE A 7 29.39 -24.19 31.73
CA PHE A 7 28.21 -23.41 31.34
C PHE A 7 28.46 -22.82 29.95
N LEU A 8 27.66 -23.22 28.95
CA LEU A 8 27.52 -22.47 27.71
C LEU A 8 26.52 -21.34 27.94
N ILE A 9 27.02 -20.11 28.03
CA ILE A 9 26.24 -18.89 27.88
C ILE A 9 26.06 -18.70 26.38
N ALA A 10 24.85 -18.93 25.86
CA ALA A 10 24.48 -18.57 24.51
C ALA A 10 24.26 -17.05 24.46
N ALA A 11 25.30 -16.30 24.09
CA ALA A 11 25.14 -14.93 23.65
C ALA A 11 24.48 -14.96 22.26
N LEU A 12 23.24 -14.47 22.16
CA LEU A 12 22.70 -13.96 20.90
C LEU A 12 23.50 -12.70 20.53
N ALA A 13 24.68 -12.91 19.96
CA ALA A 13 25.34 -11.89 19.18
C ALA A 13 24.58 -11.81 17.86
N ALA A 14 24.02 -10.63 17.59
CA ALA A 14 23.50 -10.26 16.28
C ALA A 14 24.50 -10.68 15.20
N ILE A 15 24.11 -11.61 14.34
CA ILE A 15 24.77 -11.81 13.06
C ILE A 15 24.34 -10.61 12.21
N ILE A 16 25.02 -9.49 12.41
CA ILE A 16 25.08 -8.43 11.42
C ILE A 16 25.99 -9.01 10.33
N SER A 17 25.39 -9.59 9.29
CA SER A 17 26.04 -9.55 7.99
C SER A 17 26.32 -8.08 7.72
N SER A 18 27.60 -7.71 7.72
CA SER A 18 28.03 -6.39 7.27
C SER A 18 27.82 -6.32 5.75
N GLU A 19 26.55 -6.22 5.32
CA GLU A 19 26.26 -5.42 4.14
C GLU A 19 26.65 -4.01 4.52
N ALA A 20 27.68 -3.47 3.87
CA ALA A 20 27.97 -2.05 3.99
C ALA A 20 26.68 -1.32 3.61
N SER A 21 25.98 -0.74 4.59
CA SER A 21 24.79 0.07 4.33
C SER A 21 25.17 1.10 3.26
N ALA A 22 24.39 1.14 2.18
CA ALA A 22 24.59 2.12 1.12
C ALA A 22 24.73 3.52 1.73
N GLN A 23 25.88 4.15 1.50
CA GLN A 23 26.17 5.43 2.13
C GLN A 23 25.22 6.49 1.56
N ARG A 24 24.59 7.25 2.46
CA ARG A 24 23.66 8.33 2.13
C ARG A 24 24.39 9.67 2.02
N THR A 25 23.83 10.59 1.23
CA THR A 25 24.24 11.99 1.22
C THR A 25 23.38 12.80 2.20
N ASN A 26 23.80 14.04 2.50
CA ASN A 26 23.12 14.95 3.43
C ASN A 26 23.23 16.42 2.98
N PHE A 27 22.89 16.69 1.71
CA PHE A 27 22.84 18.03 1.13
C PHE A 27 21.57 18.77 1.52
N VAL A 28 20.45 18.07 1.68
CA VAL A 28 19.17 18.63 2.13
C VAL A 28 19.12 18.57 3.65
N ASN A 29 18.63 19.64 4.31
CA ASN A 29 18.43 19.63 5.76
C ASN A 29 17.22 18.78 6.16
N HIS A 30 17.42 17.47 6.34
CA HIS A 30 16.35 16.51 6.62
C HIS A 30 15.52 16.88 7.85
N ASP A 31 16.17 17.33 8.93
CA ASP A 31 15.51 17.69 10.20
C ASP A 31 14.45 18.76 9.98
N SER A 32 14.80 19.82 9.25
CA SER A 32 13.88 20.93 8.96
C SER A 32 12.62 20.50 8.21
N LYS A 33 12.72 19.44 7.41
CA LYS A 33 11.63 18.95 6.56
C LYS A 33 10.65 18.07 7.31
N ILE A 34 11.08 17.39 8.38
CA ILE A 34 10.29 16.33 9.02
C ILE A 34 10.07 16.50 10.52
N SER A 35 10.76 17.42 11.20
CA SER A 35 10.70 17.54 12.67
C SER A 35 9.32 17.89 13.24
N HIS A 36 8.40 18.34 12.39
CA HIS A 36 7.03 18.71 12.76
C HIS A 36 6.01 17.57 12.53
N PHE A 37 6.42 16.46 11.90
CA PHE A 37 5.60 15.26 11.81
C PHE A 37 5.85 14.35 13.00
N ALA A 38 4.81 13.61 13.39
CA ALA A 38 4.91 12.51 14.35
C ALA A 38 5.86 11.41 13.82
N GLU A 39 6.65 10.79 14.71
CA GLU A 39 7.69 9.80 14.38
C GLU A 39 8.64 10.22 13.22
N PRO A 40 9.41 11.32 13.38
CA PRO A 40 10.31 11.81 12.33
C PRO A 40 11.34 10.76 11.88
N GLN A 41 11.71 9.81 12.74
CA GLN A 41 12.64 8.73 12.40
C GLN A 41 12.10 7.83 11.27
N TRP A 42 10.79 7.55 11.24
CA TRP A 42 10.18 6.74 10.18
C TRP A 42 10.42 7.36 8.80
N PHE A 43 10.30 8.68 8.68
CA PHE A 43 10.56 9.40 7.44
C PHE A 43 12.03 9.31 7.03
N ARG A 44 12.97 9.53 7.97
CA ARG A 44 14.42 9.38 7.68
C ARG A 44 14.76 8.00 7.14
N ASP A 45 14.11 6.99 7.68
CA ASP A 45 14.39 5.62 7.31
C ASP A 45 13.79 5.28 5.94
N ASN A 46 12.64 5.87 5.58
CA ASN A 46 11.84 5.41 4.43
C ASN A 46 11.79 6.32 3.22
N ILE A 47 11.79 7.65 3.36
CA ILE A 47 11.47 8.55 2.23
C ILE A 47 12.73 9.14 1.57
N PRO A 48 12.69 9.43 0.26
CA PRO A 48 13.62 10.38 -0.36
C PRO A 48 13.39 11.80 0.17
N PHE A 49 14.43 12.64 0.17
CA PHE A 49 14.33 14.04 0.59
C PHE A 49 14.40 14.95 -0.64
N VAL A 50 13.45 15.88 -0.76
CA VAL A 50 13.36 16.79 -1.91
C VAL A 50 13.47 18.23 -1.45
N GLU A 51 14.23 19.03 -2.21
CA GLU A 51 14.26 20.47 -2.06
C GLU A 51 14.04 21.14 -3.42
N VAL A 52 13.02 21.99 -3.52
CA VAL A 52 12.67 22.71 -4.75
C VAL A 52 12.35 24.19 -4.47
N PRO A 53 12.55 25.10 -5.43
CA PRO A 53 12.25 26.52 -5.21
C PRO A 53 10.76 26.85 -5.02
N ASN A 54 9.86 25.94 -5.41
CA ASN A 54 8.41 26.12 -5.23
C ASN A 54 7.99 25.55 -3.87
N LYS A 55 7.68 26.46 -2.94
CA LYS A 55 7.37 26.12 -1.55
C LYS A 55 6.16 25.20 -1.43
N GLU A 56 5.10 25.47 -2.18
CA GLU A 56 3.86 24.70 -2.08
C GLU A 56 4.06 23.27 -2.58
N ILE A 57 4.86 23.06 -3.62
CA ILE A 57 5.22 21.72 -4.10
C ILE A 57 5.99 20.95 -3.03
N GLU A 58 6.95 21.61 -2.38
CA GLU A 58 7.76 20.99 -1.33
C GLU A 58 6.94 20.65 -0.08
N GLU A 59 6.12 21.58 0.41
CA GLU A 59 5.30 21.36 1.61
C GLU A 59 4.30 20.20 1.42
N VAL A 60 3.65 20.14 0.24
CA VAL A 60 2.74 19.05 -0.08
C VAL A 60 3.49 17.72 -0.27
N TYR A 61 4.72 17.74 -0.82
CA TYR A 61 5.54 16.53 -0.96
C TYR A 61 5.76 15.83 0.39
N TYR A 62 6.18 16.59 1.42
CA TYR A 62 6.40 16.04 2.75
C TYR A 62 5.11 15.67 3.47
N TYR A 63 4.05 16.49 3.34
CA TYR A 63 2.73 16.16 3.85
C TYR A 63 2.20 14.84 3.26
N ARG A 64 2.39 14.60 1.97
CA ARG A 64 1.88 13.41 1.28
C ARG A 64 2.56 12.12 1.71
N TRP A 65 3.82 12.16 2.15
CA TRP A 65 4.42 11.04 2.88
C TRP A 65 3.73 10.77 4.21
N SER A 66 3.35 11.82 4.95
CA SER A 66 2.61 11.66 6.19
C SER A 66 1.21 11.11 5.94
N SER A 67 0.57 11.48 4.82
CA SER A 67 -0.70 10.92 4.37
C SER A 67 -0.54 9.43 4.12
N LEU A 68 0.37 9.03 3.23
CA LEU A 68 0.62 7.62 2.91
C LEU A 68 0.91 6.78 4.15
N LYS A 69 1.71 7.31 5.09
CA LYS A 69 2.04 6.62 6.34
C LYS A 69 0.80 6.22 7.14
N ARG A 70 -0.21 7.08 7.24
CA ARG A 70 -1.47 6.80 7.95
C ARG A 70 -2.26 5.63 7.33
N HIS A 71 -2.03 5.38 6.05
CA HIS A 71 -2.68 4.31 5.30
C HIS A 71 -1.88 3.01 5.27
N LEU A 72 -0.63 3.01 5.77
CA LEU A 72 0.13 1.77 5.97
C LEU A 72 -0.46 1.02 7.16
N ARG A 73 -1.16 -0.08 6.88
CA ARG A 73 -1.80 -0.91 7.89
C ARG A 73 -1.11 -2.27 7.95
N TYR A 74 -0.59 -2.64 9.11
CA TYR A 74 -0.17 -4.04 9.32
C TYR A 74 -1.41 -4.90 9.56
N THR A 75 -1.49 -6.07 8.92
CA THR A 75 -2.68 -6.92 8.97
C THR A 75 -2.52 -8.10 9.91
N LEU A 76 -1.80 -9.13 9.52
CA LEU A 76 -1.70 -10.38 10.26
C LEU A 76 -0.30 -10.96 10.07
N PRO A 77 0.24 -11.74 11.03
CA PRO A 77 1.48 -12.47 10.82
C PRO A 77 1.52 -13.23 9.48
N GLY A 78 2.64 -13.13 8.75
CA GLY A 78 2.77 -13.73 7.43
C GLY A 78 2.13 -12.96 6.27
N ALA A 79 1.06 -12.20 6.51
CA ALA A 79 0.39 -11.38 5.49
C ALA A 79 1.03 -9.99 5.34
N GLY A 80 1.41 -9.37 6.46
CA GLY A 80 2.18 -8.14 6.47
C GLY A 80 1.36 -6.88 6.20
N TYR A 81 1.93 -5.93 5.46
CA TYR A 81 1.35 -4.60 5.25
C TYR A 81 0.41 -4.51 4.04
N ILE A 82 -0.65 -3.72 4.19
CA ILE A 82 -1.49 -3.22 3.09
C ILE A 82 -1.56 -1.69 3.10
N VAL A 83 -2.08 -1.10 2.02
CA VAL A 83 -2.43 0.33 1.95
C VAL A 83 -3.94 0.48 1.89
N THR A 84 -4.55 1.12 2.89
CA THR A 84 -5.98 1.45 2.89
C THR A 84 -6.28 2.72 2.10
N GLU A 85 -7.48 2.85 1.56
CA GLU A 85 -7.91 4.06 0.85
C GLU A 85 -8.47 5.13 1.81
N PHE A 86 -9.38 4.72 2.69
CA PHE A 86 -9.92 5.53 3.79
C PHE A 86 -9.18 5.24 5.10
N VAL A 87 -9.07 6.24 5.96
CA VAL A 87 -8.46 6.12 7.31
C VAL A 87 -9.27 5.20 8.23
N HIS A 88 -10.59 5.13 8.03
CA HIS A 88 -11.50 4.23 8.72
C HIS A 88 -12.19 3.27 7.76
N LYS A 89 -12.61 2.13 8.29
CA LYS A 89 -13.40 1.15 7.56
C LYS A 89 -14.67 1.77 6.99
N VAL A 90 -14.93 1.49 5.71
CA VAL A 90 -16.19 1.87 5.02
C VAL A 90 -17.01 0.62 4.70
N GLY A 91 -18.33 0.77 4.52
CA GLY A 91 -19.25 -0.38 4.43
C GLY A 91 -19.04 -1.31 3.23
N TYR A 92 -18.34 -0.82 2.19
CA TYR A 92 -18.04 -1.55 0.95
C TYR A 92 -16.57 -1.94 0.82
N SER A 93 -15.71 -1.61 1.80
CA SER A 93 -14.34 -2.10 1.80
C SER A 93 -14.32 -3.61 2.03
N LEU A 94 -13.36 -4.29 1.41
CA LEU A 94 -13.26 -5.75 1.46
C LEU A 94 -12.25 -6.18 2.52
N LYS A 95 -11.61 -7.34 2.31
CA LYS A 95 -10.62 -7.92 3.22
C LYS A 95 -9.60 -6.87 3.67
N PHE A 96 -9.37 -6.79 4.98
CA PHE A 96 -8.46 -5.82 5.64
C PHE A 96 -8.77 -4.34 5.36
N ASP A 97 -10.02 -4.02 5.01
CA ASP A 97 -10.53 -2.70 4.65
C ASP A 97 -9.88 -2.12 3.39
N THR A 98 -9.43 -2.98 2.46
CA THR A 98 -8.88 -2.54 1.16
C THR A 98 -9.97 -2.29 0.13
N ILE A 99 -9.69 -1.35 -0.76
CA ILE A 99 -10.46 -1.05 -1.99
C ILE A 99 -9.44 -1.03 -3.13
N ASN A 100 -9.77 -1.66 -4.25
CA ASN A 100 -8.80 -1.82 -5.34
C ASN A 100 -8.72 -0.60 -6.29
N ALA A 101 -9.71 0.30 -6.25
CA ALA A 101 -9.78 1.48 -7.13
C ALA A 101 -8.46 2.27 -7.18
N ALA A 102 -7.88 2.58 -6.02
CA ALA A 102 -6.58 3.26 -5.96
C ALA A 102 -5.37 2.32 -5.75
N ALA A 103 -5.49 1.00 -5.92
CA ALA A 103 -4.37 0.08 -5.70
C ALA A 103 -3.16 0.41 -6.58
N GLY A 104 -3.40 0.79 -7.84
CA GLY A 104 -2.34 1.24 -8.74
C GLY A 104 -1.68 2.54 -8.24
N HIS A 105 -2.45 3.53 -7.78
CA HIS A 105 -1.92 4.74 -7.15
C HIS A 105 -1.05 4.43 -5.93
N HIS A 106 -1.55 3.58 -5.03
CA HIS A 106 -0.86 3.21 -3.80
C HIS A 106 0.52 2.61 -4.08
N ILE A 107 0.61 1.69 -5.05
CA ILE A 107 1.88 1.06 -5.43
C ILE A 107 2.84 2.08 -6.05
N TYR A 108 2.35 2.96 -6.93
CA TYR A 108 3.17 4.03 -7.53
C TYR A 108 3.70 5.04 -6.50
N GLU A 109 2.92 5.36 -5.47
CA GLU A 109 3.34 6.25 -4.38
C GLU A 109 4.32 5.53 -3.43
N ALA A 110 3.99 4.30 -3.02
CA ALA A 110 4.74 3.54 -2.01
C ALA A 110 6.05 2.93 -2.54
N ARG A 111 6.23 2.74 -3.86
CA ARG A 111 7.48 2.18 -4.44
C ARG A 111 8.75 2.94 -4.07
N TRP A 112 8.64 4.19 -3.62
CA TRP A 112 9.78 4.98 -3.18
C TRP A 112 10.16 4.75 -1.71
N LEU A 113 9.35 4.05 -0.91
CA LEU A 113 9.63 3.76 0.51
C LEU A 113 10.76 2.73 0.64
N ARG A 114 11.86 3.06 1.32
CA ARG A 114 13.02 2.15 1.44
C ARG A 114 12.68 0.77 1.98
N ASP A 115 11.83 0.66 2.99
CA ASP A 115 11.36 -0.66 3.44
C ASP A 115 10.42 -1.27 2.41
N ARG A 116 10.90 -2.34 1.76
CA ARG A 116 10.21 -2.97 0.64
C ARG A 116 8.99 -3.80 1.07
N ARG A 117 8.87 -4.12 2.37
CA ARG A 117 7.72 -4.86 2.90
C ARG A 117 6.41 -4.14 2.61
N TYR A 118 6.38 -2.80 2.71
CA TYR A 118 5.17 -2.01 2.45
C TYR A 118 4.58 -2.24 1.06
N VAL A 119 5.42 -2.43 0.04
CA VAL A 119 4.95 -2.63 -1.34
C VAL A 119 4.89 -4.10 -1.71
N GLN A 120 5.87 -4.90 -1.29
CA GLN A 120 5.91 -6.34 -1.63
C GLN A 120 4.78 -7.11 -0.94
N ASP A 121 4.46 -6.80 0.33
CA ASP A 121 3.33 -7.40 1.03
C ASP A 121 2.01 -7.00 0.35
N TYR A 122 1.86 -5.73 -0.03
CA TYR A 122 0.66 -5.25 -0.72
C TYR A 122 0.50 -5.83 -2.14
N VAL A 123 1.60 -6.05 -2.88
CA VAL A 123 1.56 -6.79 -4.15
C VAL A 123 1.18 -8.25 -3.91
N ASN A 124 1.76 -8.93 -2.91
CA ASN A 124 1.36 -10.29 -2.52
C ASN A 124 -0.13 -10.36 -2.15
N PHE A 125 -0.66 -9.34 -1.47
CA PHE A 125 -2.08 -9.28 -1.12
C PHE A 125 -2.97 -9.34 -2.37
N TRP A 126 -2.68 -8.54 -3.39
CA TRP A 126 -3.44 -8.51 -4.64
C TRP A 126 -3.22 -9.74 -5.53
N THR A 127 -2.05 -10.37 -5.47
CA THR A 127 -1.69 -11.49 -6.37
C THR A 127 -1.84 -12.86 -5.72
N ARG A 128 -1.97 -12.95 -4.40
CA ARG A 128 -1.98 -14.24 -3.65
C ARG A 128 -3.05 -14.29 -2.58
N GLU A 129 -3.11 -13.29 -1.69
CA GLU A 129 -3.91 -13.38 -0.44
C GLU A 129 -5.41 -13.17 -0.62
N GLY A 130 -5.86 -12.91 -1.84
CA GLY A 130 -7.29 -12.89 -2.13
C GLY A 130 -7.99 -11.59 -1.75
N GLY A 131 -7.31 -10.45 -1.89
CA GLY A 131 -8.03 -9.21 -2.21
C GLY A 131 -8.87 -9.39 -3.49
N ASP A 132 -9.93 -8.61 -3.67
CA ASP A 132 -10.70 -8.61 -4.92
C ASP A 132 -10.15 -7.51 -5.85
N PRO A 133 -9.32 -7.84 -6.85
CA PRO A 133 -8.70 -6.84 -7.70
C PRO A 133 -9.65 -6.35 -8.81
N ASN A 134 -10.90 -6.81 -8.85
CA ASN A 134 -11.84 -6.50 -9.94
C ASN A 134 -13.14 -5.85 -9.46
N ALA A 135 -13.19 -5.37 -8.20
CA ALA A 135 -14.35 -4.60 -7.74
C ALA A 135 -14.43 -3.22 -8.43
N TYR A 136 -13.28 -2.63 -8.78
CA TYR A 136 -13.15 -1.46 -9.66
C TYR A 136 -12.09 -1.71 -10.74
N SER A 137 -11.98 -0.83 -11.73
CA SER A 137 -10.84 -0.80 -12.68
C SER A 137 -9.49 -0.71 -11.95
N GLU A 138 -8.42 -1.20 -12.59
CA GLU A 138 -7.09 -1.29 -11.97
C GLU A 138 -5.92 -1.37 -12.97
N TRP A 139 -4.73 -0.92 -12.53
CA TRP A 139 -3.44 -1.08 -13.24
C TRP A 139 -2.34 -1.66 -12.35
N ILE A 140 -2.69 -2.62 -11.48
CA ILE A 140 -1.81 -3.26 -10.49
C ILE A 140 -0.62 -3.95 -11.16
N ALA A 141 -0.79 -4.58 -12.32
CA ALA A 141 0.33 -5.26 -12.99
C ALA A 141 1.37 -4.25 -13.51
N ASP A 142 0.92 -3.14 -14.08
CA ASP A 142 1.79 -2.02 -14.46
C ASP A 142 2.49 -1.41 -13.25
N ALA A 143 1.74 -1.12 -12.18
CA ALA A 143 2.31 -0.52 -10.98
C ALA A 143 3.33 -1.44 -10.28
N ALA A 144 3.05 -2.74 -10.19
CA ALA A 144 3.96 -3.74 -9.61
C ALA A 144 5.26 -3.85 -10.41
N TYR A 145 5.16 -3.92 -11.75
CA TYR A 145 6.35 -3.90 -12.61
C TYR A 145 7.17 -2.62 -12.43
N ASN A 146 6.51 -1.47 -12.33
CA ASN A 146 7.14 -0.18 -12.10
C ASN A 146 7.75 -0.03 -10.69
N SER A 147 7.29 -0.80 -9.69
CA SER A 147 7.98 -0.95 -8.40
C SER A 147 9.24 -1.81 -8.54
N TYR A 148 9.18 -2.90 -9.29
CA TYR A 148 10.34 -3.73 -9.60
C TYR A 148 11.47 -2.93 -10.26
N LEU A 149 11.14 -2.01 -11.18
CA LEU A 149 12.14 -1.15 -11.80
C LEU A 149 12.88 -0.23 -10.80
N ILE A 150 12.31 -0.01 -9.62
CA ILE A 150 12.94 0.76 -8.53
C ILE A 150 13.73 -0.13 -7.60
N ASP A 151 13.21 -1.29 -7.18
CA ASP A 151 13.88 -2.13 -6.18
C ASP A 151 14.86 -3.16 -6.76
N GLY A 152 14.68 -3.54 -8.02
CA GLY A 152 15.48 -4.53 -8.73
C GLY A 152 15.26 -5.98 -8.28
N ASP A 153 14.22 -6.29 -7.51
CA ASP A 153 13.92 -7.66 -7.04
C ASP A 153 13.23 -8.47 -8.13
N GLU A 154 14.03 -8.91 -9.10
CA GLU A 154 13.58 -9.68 -10.25
C GLU A 154 12.88 -10.98 -9.82
N GLU A 155 13.43 -11.70 -8.84
CA GLU A 155 12.87 -12.98 -8.41
C GLU A 155 11.54 -12.84 -7.66
N PHE A 156 11.33 -11.75 -6.93
CA PHE A 156 9.99 -11.39 -6.44
C PHE A 156 9.04 -11.16 -7.60
N MET A 157 9.40 -10.29 -8.55
CA MET A 157 8.50 -9.91 -9.64
C MET A 157 8.08 -11.10 -10.51
N LYS A 158 9.05 -11.95 -10.89
CA LYS A 158 8.82 -13.19 -11.61
C LYS A 158 7.78 -14.10 -10.94
N SER A 159 7.85 -14.19 -9.61
CA SER A 159 6.93 -15.03 -8.83
C SER A 159 5.50 -14.49 -8.77
N GLN A 160 5.24 -13.25 -9.21
CA GLN A 160 3.89 -12.67 -9.25
C GLN A 160 3.16 -12.89 -10.58
N LEU A 161 3.85 -13.34 -11.63
CA LEU A 161 3.29 -13.44 -13.00
C LEU A 161 1.95 -14.17 -13.04
N LYS A 162 1.83 -15.32 -12.37
CA LYS A 162 0.60 -16.12 -12.37
C LYS A 162 -0.59 -15.36 -11.75
N GLY A 163 -0.36 -14.68 -10.62
CA GLY A 163 -1.39 -13.90 -9.95
C GLY A 163 -1.85 -12.70 -10.79
N LEU A 164 -0.90 -12.01 -11.45
CA LEU A 164 -1.20 -10.90 -12.34
C LEU A 164 -1.99 -11.34 -13.58
N ILE A 165 -1.62 -12.47 -14.19
CA ILE A 165 -2.39 -13.07 -15.30
C ILE A 165 -3.81 -13.40 -14.85
N ARG A 166 -3.97 -14.01 -13.68
CA ARG A 166 -5.30 -14.34 -13.15
C ARG A 166 -6.14 -13.07 -12.94
N ASN A 167 -5.57 -12.01 -12.38
CA ASN A 167 -6.27 -10.74 -12.17
C ASN A 167 -6.71 -10.10 -13.50
N TYR A 168 -5.80 -10.07 -14.50
CA TYR A 168 -6.12 -9.58 -15.84
C TYR A 168 -7.25 -10.38 -16.50
N ARG A 169 -7.17 -11.72 -16.42
CA ARG A 169 -8.11 -12.64 -17.06
C ARG A 169 -9.50 -12.63 -16.43
N LYS A 170 -9.66 -12.16 -15.20
CA LYS A 170 -10.99 -11.94 -14.61
C LYS A 170 -11.81 -10.89 -15.35
N TRP A 171 -11.18 -10.03 -16.16
CA TRP A 171 -11.87 -9.08 -17.03
C TRP A 171 -12.24 -9.67 -18.40
N ASP A 172 -11.94 -10.94 -18.71
CA ASP A 172 -12.20 -11.53 -20.04
C ASP A 172 -13.71 -11.49 -20.42
N ASP A 173 -14.62 -11.49 -19.45
CA ASP A 173 -16.08 -11.34 -19.67
C ASP A 173 -16.51 -9.89 -19.97
N HIS A 174 -15.63 -8.92 -19.72
CA HIS A 174 -15.78 -7.51 -20.08
C HIS A 174 -15.09 -7.17 -21.42
N TYR A 175 -14.49 -8.14 -22.10
CA TYR A 175 -13.85 -7.91 -23.40
C TYR A 175 -14.84 -8.08 -24.56
N ASP A 176 -14.89 -7.10 -25.47
CA ASP A 176 -15.67 -7.19 -26.70
C ASP A 176 -14.76 -7.50 -27.89
N ASP A 177 -14.98 -8.67 -28.53
CA ASP A 177 -14.14 -9.11 -29.65
C ASP A 177 -14.30 -8.27 -30.92
N THR A 178 -15.45 -7.60 -31.11
CA THR A 178 -15.68 -6.75 -32.29
C THR A 178 -14.96 -5.41 -32.13
N TRP A 179 -15.00 -4.85 -30.93
CA TRP A 179 -14.35 -3.59 -30.60
C TRP A 179 -12.87 -3.75 -30.24
N LYS A 180 -12.44 -4.96 -29.88
CA LYS A 180 -11.09 -5.28 -29.41
C LYS A 180 -10.69 -4.46 -28.18
N MET A 181 -11.66 -4.20 -27.31
CA MET A 181 -11.55 -3.34 -26.13
C MET A 181 -12.42 -3.89 -25.00
N TYR A 182 -12.12 -3.43 -23.78
CA TYR A 182 -12.90 -3.74 -22.60
C TYR A 182 -13.96 -2.66 -22.36
N TRP A 183 -15.12 -3.08 -21.85
CA TRP A 183 -16.19 -2.18 -21.45
C TRP A 183 -16.40 -2.24 -19.93
N ILE A 184 -16.76 -1.11 -19.34
CA ILE A 184 -17.07 -0.99 -17.91
C ILE A 184 -18.05 0.19 -17.72
N SER A 185 -18.82 0.21 -16.63
CA SER A 185 -19.60 1.41 -16.29
C SER A 185 -18.73 2.44 -15.55
N PRO A 186 -19.06 3.73 -15.58
CA PRO A 186 -18.32 4.75 -14.83
C PRO A 186 -18.21 4.46 -13.32
N HIS A 187 -19.25 3.95 -12.66
CA HIS A 187 -19.15 3.62 -11.22
C HIS A 187 -18.12 2.52 -10.93
N TRP A 188 -18.05 1.48 -11.78
CA TRP A 188 -17.03 0.44 -11.66
C TRP A 188 -15.64 0.91 -12.12
N ASP A 189 -15.54 2.08 -12.73
CA ASP A 189 -14.28 2.81 -12.97
C ASP A 189 -13.96 3.80 -11.83
N ALA A 190 -14.66 3.69 -10.68
CA ALA A 190 -14.60 4.58 -9.53
C ALA A 190 -14.97 6.04 -9.82
N MET A 191 -15.85 6.27 -10.81
CA MET A 191 -16.25 7.60 -11.30
C MET A 191 -17.78 7.74 -11.43
N GLU A 192 -18.51 7.44 -10.36
CA GLU A 192 -19.97 7.59 -10.32
C GLU A 192 -20.44 9.03 -10.60
N TYR A 193 -21.65 9.20 -11.13
CA TYR A 193 -22.12 10.54 -11.53
C TYR A 193 -21.17 11.32 -12.45
N SER A 194 -20.32 10.64 -13.21
CA SER A 194 -19.51 11.26 -14.26
C SER A 194 -20.39 11.90 -15.34
N CYS A 195 -19.80 12.73 -16.20
CA CYS A 195 -20.54 13.30 -17.34
C CYS A 195 -21.09 12.22 -18.27
N SER A 196 -20.40 11.08 -18.39
CA SER A 196 -20.95 9.91 -19.07
C SER A 196 -22.07 9.23 -18.29
N SER A 197 -22.05 9.20 -16.95
CA SER A 197 -23.14 8.63 -16.15
C SER A 197 -24.44 9.42 -16.23
N VAL A 198 -24.38 10.75 -16.04
CA VAL A 198 -25.56 11.61 -15.95
C VAL A 198 -26.34 11.77 -17.27
N GLN A 199 -25.75 11.29 -18.37
CA GLN A 199 -26.39 11.15 -19.68
C GLN A 199 -27.33 9.95 -19.78
N THR A 200 -27.36 9.08 -18.77
CA THR A 200 -28.14 7.83 -18.77
C THR A 200 -29.32 7.88 -17.81
N ASP A 201 -30.21 6.90 -17.91
CA ASP A 201 -31.32 6.71 -16.98
C ASP A 201 -30.86 6.27 -15.56
N ASP A 202 -29.60 5.84 -15.40
CA ASP A 202 -28.95 5.53 -14.12
C ASP A 202 -27.78 6.48 -13.87
N PRO A 203 -28.03 7.72 -13.39
CA PRO A 203 -27.00 8.73 -13.26
C PRO A 203 -25.91 8.38 -12.23
N TYR A 204 -26.19 7.47 -11.28
CA TYR A 204 -25.18 7.02 -10.31
C TYR A 204 -24.19 6.08 -11.00
N HIS A 205 -24.68 4.96 -11.57
CA HIS A 205 -23.80 3.93 -12.13
C HIS A 205 -23.27 4.29 -13.53
N GLY A 206 -24.09 4.94 -14.34
CA GLY A 206 -23.91 5.09 -15.78
C GLY A 206 -24.15 3.79 -16.56
N GLY A 207 -23.87 3.82 -17.87
CA GLY A 207 -24.00 2.66 -18.76
C GLY A 207 -22.67 1.97 -19.05
N ALA A 208 -22.71 0.71 -19.46
CA ALA A 208 -21.54 -0.01 -19.97
C ALA A 208 -20.96 0.69 -21.20
N GLY A 209 -19.65 0.96 -21.20
CA GLY A 209 -19.00 1.63 -22.32
C GLY A 209 -17.50 1.39 -22.41
N PHE A 210 -16.97 1.64 -23.60
CA PHE A 210 -15.54 1.61 -23.89
C PHE A 210 -14.92 2.93 -23.44
N ARG A 211 -14.29 2.89 -22.25
CA ARG A 211 -13.73 4.08 -21.59
C ARG A 211 -12.23 4.23 -21.90
N PRO A 212 -11.75 5.45 -22.19
CA PRO A 212 -10.32 5.71 -22.38
C PRO A 212 -9.45 5.35 -21.16
N SER A 213 -9.94 5.54 -19.93
CA SER A 213 -9.28 5.15 -18.67
C SER A 213 -9.03 3.64 -18.63
N PHE A 214 -10.09 2.85 -18.50
CA PHE A 214 -9.99 1.41 -18.30
C PHE A 214 -9.25 0.67 -19.43
N ASN A 215 -9.41 1.10 -20.69
CA ASN A 215 -8.65 0.49 -21.80
C ASN A 215 -7.16 0.88 -21.78
N ALA A 216 -6.82 2.08 -21.29
CA ALA A 216 -5.43 2.47 -21.09
C ALA A 216 -4.76 1.64 -19.99
N GLU A 217 -5.49 1.36 -18.91
CA GLU A 217 -5.05 0.51 -17.80
C GLU A 217 -4.88 -0.96 -18.23
N MET A 218 -5.86 -1.52 -18.95
CA MET A 218 -5.76 -2.87 -19.51
C MET A 218 -4.60 -2.99 -20.52
N TYR A 219 -4.36 -1.96 -21.33
CA TYR A 219 -3.15 -1.89 -22.16
C TYR A 219 -1.87 -1.95 -21.31
N ALA A 220 -1.78 -1.12 -20.27
CA ALA A 220 -0.61 -1.05 -19.40
C ALA A 220 -0.33 -2.38 -18.68
N ASN A 221 -1.38 -3.00 -18.13
CA ASN A 221 -1.30 -4.31 -17.49
C ASN A 221 -0.82 -5.39 -18.47
N ALA A 222 -1.33 -5.41 -19.71
CA ALA A 222 -0.88 -6.35 -20.73
C ALA A 222 0.61 -6.15 -21.10
N VAL A 223 1.06 -4.91 -21.22
CA VAL A 223 2.49 -4.60 -21.45
C VAL A 223 3.34 -5.10 -20.29
N ALA A 224 2.92 -4.88 -19.05
CA ALA A 224 3.65 -5.32 -17.87
C ALA A 224 3.75 -6.85 -17.79
N ILE A 225 2.65 -7.56 -18.00
CA ILE A 225 2.62 -9.03 -18.03
C ILE A 225 3.54 -9.56 -19.14
N SER A 226 3.51 -8.97 -20.33
CA SER A 226 4.41 -9.34 -21.43
C SER A 226 5.89 -9.19 -21.02
N LYS A 227 6.26 -8.07 -20.39
CA LYS A 227 7.63 -7.84 -19.90
C LYS A 227 8.05 -8.84 -18.81
N ILE A 228 7.16 -9.15 -17.87
CA ILE A 228 7.45 -10.12 -16.79
C ILE A 228 7.58 -11.54 -17.37
N ALA A 229 6.72 -11.92 -18.33
CA ALA A 229 6.83 -13.20 -19.03
C ALA A 229 8.16 -13.32 -19.79
N ALA A 230 8.65 -12.23 -20.39
CA ALA A 230 9.97 -12.20 -21.01
C ALA A 230 11.10 -12.41 -19.98
N LEU A 231 10.98 -11.86 -18.76
CA LEU A 231 11.93 -12.13 -17.67
C LEU A 231 11.94 -13.62 -17.27
N ASN A 232 10.78 -14.29 -17.31
CA ASN A 232 10.66 -15.72 -17.05
C ASN A 232 11.10 -16.62 -18.22
N GLY A 233 11.36 -16.05 -19.40
CA GLY A 233 11.58 -16.85 -20.62
C GLY A 233 10.31 -17.53 -21.15
N GLU A 234 9.12 -17.08 -20.75
CA GLU A 234 7.81 -17.62 -21.15
C GLU A 234 7.32 -16.96 -22.44
N PHE A 235 7.93 -17.35 -23.57
CA PHE A 235 7.72 -16.69 -24.87
C PHE A 235 6.25 -16.68 -25.36
N ASP A 236 5.50 -17.75 -25.12
CA ASP A 236 4.09 -17.83 -25.54
C ASP A 236 3.23 -16.80 -24.80
N ILE A 237 3.45 -16.64 -23.48
CA ILE A 237 2.75 -15.63 -22.67
C ILE A 237 3.21 -14.22 -23.07
N PHE A 238 4.52 -14.03 -23.26
CA PHE A 238 5.06 -12.76 -23.76
C PHE A 238 4.35 -12.31 -25.04
N LEU A 239 4.24 -13.21 -26.03
CA LEU A 239 3.64 -12.91 -27.32
C LEU A 239 2.13 -12.70 -27.21
N GLU A 240 1.43 -13.48 -26.39
CA GLU A 240 -0.01 -13.32 -26.17
C GLU A 240 -0.34 -11.92 -25.65
N TYR A 241 0.32 -11.51 -24.56
CA TYR A 241 0.03 -10.23 -23.92
C TYR A 241 0.57 -9.04 -24.71
N GLN A 242 1.69 -9.21 -25.44
CA GLN A 242 2.13 -8.21 -26.41
C GLN A 242 1.06 -7.97 -27.48
N THR A 243 0.51 -9.05 -28.05
CA THR A 243 -0.53 -8.98 -29.09
C THR A 243 -1.80 -8.32 -28.55
N ARG A 244 -2.22 -8.66 -27.32
CA ARG A 244 -3.37 -8.02 -26.65
C ARG A 244 -3.15 -6.51 -26.49
N ALA A 245 -2.00 -6.11 -25.95
CA ALA A 245 -1.66 -4.70 -25.78
C ALA A 245 -1.70 -3.96 -27.12
N GLU A 246 -1.06 -4.50 -28.16
CA GLU A 246 -1.05 -3.88 -29.50
C GLU A 246 -2.47 -3.76 -30.08
N SER A 247 -3.32 -4.78 -29.89
CA SER A 247 -4.72 -4.77 -30.31
C SER A 247 -5.54 -3.68 -29.61
N ILE A 248 -5.43 -3.56 -28.27
CA ILE A 248 -6.14 -2.54 -27.49
C ILE A 248 -5.68 -1.14 -27.92
N LYS A 249 -4.35 -0.93 -28.00
CA LYS A 249 -3.77 0.35 -28.46
C LYS A 249 -4.29 0.75 -29.83
N ALA A 250 -4.33 -0.18 -30.79
CA ALA A 250 -4.85 0.09 -32.13
C ALA A 250 -6.35 0.44 -32.09
N ALA A 251 -7.14 -0.30 -31.33
CA ALA A 251 -8.57 -0.08 -31.21
C ALA A 251 -8.92 1.27 -30.58
N MET A 252 -8.21 1.67 -29.52
CA MET A 252 -8.39 2.98 -28.88
C MET A 252 -8.15 4.13 -29.85
N ASN A 253 -7.01 4.13 -30.56
CA ASN A 253 -6.69 5.16 -31.56
C ASN A 253 -7.66 5.15 -32.76
N GLN A 254 -8.22 4.00 -33.12
CA GLN A 254 -9.17 3.91 -34.23
C GLN A 254 -10.58 4.34 -33.85
N ARG A 255 -11.02 4.01 -32.63
CA ARG A 255 -12.44 4.03 -32.27
C ARG A 255 -12.80 5.07 -31.20
N LEU A 256 -11.88 5.41 -30.30
CA LEU A 256 -12.13 6.38 -29.23
C LEU A 256 -11.58 7.77 -29.54
N TRP A 257 -10.61 7.88 -30.45
CA TRP A 257 -10.10 9.17 -30.93
C TRP A 257 -11.05 9.80 -31.95
N ASP A 258 -11.48 11.03 -31.69
CA ASP A 258 -12.21 11.84 -32.67
C ASP A 258 -11.25 12.78 -33.41
N PRO A 259 -10.98 12.59 -34.72
CA PRO A 259 -10.05 13.42 -35.47
C PRO A 259 -10.58 14.83 -35.78
N GLN A 260 -11.88 15.09 -35.62
CA GLN A 260 -12.47 16.42 -35.80
C GLN A 260 -12.43 17.21 -34.49
N ARG A 261 -12.78 16.55 -33.38
CA ARG A 261 -12.83 17.17 -32.04
C ARG A 261 -11.51 17.06 -31.26
N LYS A 262 -10.51 16.35 -31.82
CA LYS A 262 -9.13 16.22 -31.32
C LYS A 262 -9.06 15.72 -29.88
N PHE A 263 -9.82 14.68 -29.55
CA PHE A 263 -9.86 14.15 -28.19
C PHE A 263 -10.28 12.67 -28.15
N PHE A 264 -9.93 11.96 -27.06
CA PHE A 264 -10.42 10.61 -26.79
C PHE A 264 -11.74 10.66 -26.00
N TYR A 265 -12.77 9.98 -26.49
CA TYR A 265 -14.09 9.98 -25.87
C TYR A 265 -14.51 8.59 -25.40
N HIS A 266 -15.39 8.56 -24.41
CA HIS A 266 -16.19 7.39 -24.06
C HIS A 266 -17.12 7.04 -25.24
N ALA A 267 -17.30 5.74 -25.50
CA ALA A 267 -18.33 5.21 -26.38
C ALA A 267 -19.23 4.22 -25.63
N PHE A 268 -20.54 4.46 -25.56
CA PHE A 268 -21.44 3.47 -24.96
C PHE A 268 -21.43 2.19 -25.79
N LYS A 269 -21.41 1.05 -25.09
CA LYS A 269 -21.48 -0.27 -25.71
C LYS A 269 -22.90 -0.59 -26.15
N ASP A 270 -23.87 -0.33 -25.26
CA ASP A 270 -25.26 -0.70 -25.46
C ASP A 270 -26.05 0.48 -26.05
N ASN A 271 -27.11 0.15 -26.82
CA ASN A 271 -27.97 1.14 -27.49
C ASN A 271 -27.24 2.14 -28.40
N ASN A 272 -26.04 1.80 -28.88
CA ASN A 272 -25.21 2.65 -29.73
C ASN A 272 -24.92 1.99 -31.10
N PRO A 273 -25.93 1.76 -31.95
CA PRO A 273 -25.78 1.02 -33.21
C PRO A 273 -24.88 1.72 -34.24
N ASN A 274 -24.69 3.03 -34.09
CA ASN A 274 -23.85 3.85 -34.97
C ASN A 274 -22.42 4.03 -34.44
N PHE A 275 -22.12 3.47 -33.26
CA PHE A 275 -20.82 3.60 -32.60
C PHE A 275 -20.41 5.05 -32.37
N GLU A 276 -21.39 5.87 -31.97
CA GLU A 276 -21.21 7.29 -31.69
C GLU A 276 -20.40 7.48 -30.41
N LEU A 277 -19.48 8.44 -30.46
CA LEU A 277 -18.73 8.93 -29.31
C LEU A 277 -19.59 9.93 -28.53
N LEU A 278 -19.42 10.01 -27.22
CA LEU A 278 -20.10 11.02 -26.39
C LEU A 278 -19.83 12.45 -26.89
N ASP A 279 -20.76 13.35 -26.59
CA ASP A 279 -20.66 14.77 -26.93
C ASP A 279 -19.63 15.52 -26.05
N SER A 280 -19.42 15.03 -24.83
CA SER A 280 -18.66 15.69 -23.76
C SER A 280 -17.29 15.04 -23.55
N ARG A 281 -16.26 15.87 -23.41
CA ARG A 281 -14.92 15.47 -22.99
C ARG A 281 -14.88 15.25 -21.49
N GLU A 282 -14.32 14.11 -21.10
CA GLU A 282 -14.00 13.77 -19.71
C GLU A 282 -12.48 13.70 -19.55
N GLU A 283 -11.98 14.00 -18.35
CA GLU A 283 -10.54 14.04 -18.04
C GLU A 283 -9.83 12.71 -18.35
N ILE A 284 -10.53 11.59 -18.24
CA ILE A 284 -10.05 10.24 -18.61
C ILE A 284 -9.53 10.17 -20.06
N GLY A 285 -9.96 11.07 -20.94
CA GLY A 285 -9.46 11.15 -22.31
C GLY A 285 -7.97 11.50 -22.40
N PHE A 286 -7.35 12.05 -21.35
CA PHE A 286 -5.91 12.30 -21.26
C PHE A 286 -5.10 11.08 -20.79
N PHE A 287 -5.72 10.13 -20.10
CA PHE A 287 -5.00 9.00 -19.50
C PHE A 287 -4.19 8.16 -20.50
N PRO A 288 -4.61 7.98 -21.78
CA PRO A 288 -3.83 7.19 -22.75
C PRO A 288 -2.36 7.65 -22.94
N TRP A 289 -2.04 8.93 -22.72
CA TRP A 289 -0.68 9.45 -22.90
C TRP A 289 0.33 8.87 -21.91
N GLN A 290 -0.06 8.58 -20.67
CA GLN A 290 0.88 8.08 -19.66
C GLN A 290 1.51 6.72 -20.06
N TYR A 291 0.76 5.94 -20.85
CA TYR A 291 1.20 4.65 -21.39
C TYR A 291 1.65 4.71 -22.86
N ARG A 292 1.78 5.91 -23.44
CA ARG A 292 2.23 6.12 -24.82
C ARG A 292 1.33 5.44 -25.86
N ILE A 293 0.01 5.45 -25.63
CA ILE A 293 -1.01 4.91 -26.54
C ILE A 293 -1.22 5.82 -27.77
N PRO A 294 -1.37 7.14 -27.64
CA PRO A 294 -1.50 8.02 -28.80
C PRO A 294 -0.28 7.97 -29.73
N GLY A 295 -0.50 8.15 -31.03
CA GLY A 295 0.58 8.29 -32.01
C GLY A 295 1.40 9.56 -31.80
N ASN A 296 2.66 9.57 -32.22
CA ASN A 296 3.50 10.77 -32.16
C ASN A 296 3.28 11.67 -33.38
N THR A 297 2.06 12.19 -33.53
CA THR A 297 1.65 13.15 -34.57
C THR A 297 1.13 14.43 -33.91
N SER A 298 1.18 15.55 -34.65
CA SER A 298 0.77 16.86 -34.11
C SER A 298 -0.71 16.93 -33.73
N GLU A 299 -1.57 16.10 -34.33
CA GLU A 299 -3.01 16.13 -34.06
C GLU A 299 -3.38 15.72 -32.64
N TYR A 300 -2.61 14.81 -32.02
CA TYR A 300 -2.87 14.38 -30.64
C TYR A 300 -2.51 15.51 -29.67
N VAL A 301 -1.45 16.25 -29.96
CA VAL A 301 -1.00 17.36 -29.11
C VAL A 301 -2.07 18.42 -28.91
N GLU A 302 -2.93 18.66 -29.91
CA GLU A 302 -4.04 19.63 -29.85
C GLU A 302 -5.08 19.28 -28.76
N ALA A 303 -5.19 18.02 -28.33
CA ALA A 303 -6.06 17.63 -27.22
C ALA A 303 -5.73 18.38 -25.93
N TRP A 304 -4.45 18.66 -25.69
CA TRP A 304 -3.98 19.33 -24.47
C TRP A 304 -4.39 20.79 -24.38
N GLU A 305 -4.77 21.43 -25.48
CA GLU A 305 -5.37 22.77 -25.43
C GLU A 305 -6.60 22.78 -24.51
N GLN A 306 -7.33 21.67 -24.45
CA GLN A 306 -8.52 21.53 -23.61
C GLN A 306 -8.19 21.50 -22.12
N LEU A 307 -6.99 21.06 -21.71
CA LEU A 307 -6.58 21.09 -20.31
C LEU A 307 -6.47 22.52 -19.79
N PHE A 308 -6.03 23.44 -20.65
CA PHE A 308 -5.75 24.83 -20.29
C PHE A 308 -6.91 25.79 -20.60
N ASP A 309 -7.84 25.39 -21.48
CA ASP A 309 -9.03 26.19 -21.82
C ASP A 309 -10.02 26.25 -20.64
N ALA A 310 -10.45 27.47 -20.28
CA ALA A 310 -11.46 27.72 -19.25
C ALA A 310 -12.87 27.21 -19.61
N GLN A 311 -13.13 26.87 -20.86
CA GLN A 311 -14.32 26.14 -21.30
C GLN A 311 -14.07 24.64 -21.47
N GLY A 312 -12.80 24.23 -21.44
CA GLY A 312 -12.36 22.84 -21.34
C GLY A 312 -12.29 22.44 -19.87
N PHE A 313 -11.09 22.08 -19.40
CA PHE A 313 -10.84 21.64 -18.02
C PHE A 313 -10.15 22.70 -17.15
N GLY A 314 -9.67 23.79 -17.75
CA GLY A 314 -8.77 24.76 -17.12
C GLY A 314 -9.46 25.66 -16.10
N THR A 315 -9.50 25.25 -14.83
CA THR A 315 -10.04 26.09 -13.74
C THR A 315 -8.97 26.53 -12.75
N LEU A 316 -9.36 27.38 -11.80
CA LEU A 316 -8.43 27.93 -10.79
C LEU A 316 -7.98 26.88 -9.77
N TRP A 317 -8.81 25.86 -9.51
CA TRP A 317 -8.62 24.90 -8.42
C TRP A 317 -8.62 23.46 -8.93
N GLY A 318 -7.82 23.23 -9.98
CA GLY A 318 -7.57 21.92 -10.59
C GLY A 318 -8.25 21.75 -11.95
N PRO A 319 -7.86 20.74 -12.73
CA PRO A 319 -8.65 20.33 -13.87
C PRO A 319 -10.00 19.78 -13.38
N THR A 320 -11.07 20.12 -14.08
CA THR A 320 -12.39 19.48 -13.86
C THR A 320 -12.38 18.08 -14.46
N THR A 321 -13.17 17.16 -13.91
CA THR A 321 -13.30 15.81 -14.50
C THR A 321 -14.15 15.79 -15.78
N CYS A 322 -14.92 16.84 -16.03
CA CYS A 322 -15.73 17.05 -17.23
C CYS A 322 -15.53 18.46 -17.78
N GLU A 323 -15.54 18.63 -19.10
CA GLU A 323 -15.36 19.94 -19.72
C GLU A 323 -16.47 20.92 -19.32
N VAL A 324 -16.09 22.16 -18.97
CA VAL A 324 -17.00 23.19 -18.46
C VAL A 324 -18.10 23.55 -19.46
N ARG A 325 -17.84 23.45 -20.76
CA ARG A 325 -18.84 23.73 -21.81
C ARG A 325 -19.89 22.63 -21.99
N SER A 326 -19.72 21.48 -21.36
CA SER A 326 -20.71 20.40 -21.44
C SER A 326 -22.02 20.83 -20.79
N GLN A 327 -23.15 20.42 -21.37
CA GLN A 327 -24.46 20.57 -20.73
C GLN A 327 -24.62 19.73 -19.46
N TRP A 328 -23.75 18.74 -19.27
CA TRP A 328 -23.75 17.80 -18.15
C TRP A 328 -22.80 18.20 -17.03
N TYR A 329 -22.02 19.26 -17.24
CA TYR A 329 -21.08 19.78 -16.26
C TYR A 329 -21.78 20.38 -15.05
N ASP A 330 -21.36 19.99 -13.84
CA ASP A 330 -21.72 20.66 -12.59
C ASP A 330 -20.53 20.75 -11.63
N GLY A 331 -19.86 21.91 -11.61
CA GLY A 331 -18.81 22.23 -10.64
C GLY A 331 -19.31 22.89 -9.35
N ASN A 332 -20.62 23.08 -9.18
CA ASN A 332 -21.24 23.65 -7.97
C ASN A 332 -21.76 22.58 -7.01
N GLN A 333 -21.60 21.30 -7.35
CA GLN A 333 -22.09 20.21 -6.53
C GLN A 333 -21.21 20.05 -5.28
N THR A 334 -21.57 20.78 -4.21
CA THR A 334 -20.87 20.79 -2.93
C THR A 334 -21.67 20.17 -1.78
N GLY A 335 -22.94 19.82 -2.02
CA GLY A 335 -23.86 19.36 -0.97
C GLY A 335 -23.92 17.85 -0.74
N GLN A 336 -23.43 17.04 -1.68
CA GLN A 336 -23.44 15.58 -1.63
C GLN A 336 -22.20 15.00 -2.33
N CYS A 337 -21.58 13.98 -1.72
CA CYS A 337 -20.63 13.09 -2.39
C CYS A 337 -21.40 12.05 -3.22
N CYS A 338 -20.85 11.47 -4.30
CA CYS A 338 -19.51 11.70 -4.87
C CYS A 338 -19.63 12.02 -6.36
N TRP A 339 -19.77 13.30 -6.73
CA TRP A 339 -20.09 13.68 -8.11
C TRP A 339 -18.85 13.91 -9.00
N TRP A 340 -18.74 13.16 -10.09
CA TRP A 340 -17.63 13.21 -11.06
C TRP A 340 -17.95 13.99 -12.34
N ASN A 341 -19.07 14.69 -12.45
CA ASN A 341 -19.43 15.50 -13.61
C ASN A 341 -18.91 16.96 -13.53
N GLY A 342 -17.87 17.26 -12.74
CA GLY A 342 -17.30 18.61 -12.76
C GLY A 342 -16.30 18.94 -11.67
N ASN A 343 -16.40 18.35 -10.47
CA ASN A 343 -15.41 18.60 -9.41
C ASN A 343 -14.00 18.14 -9.83
N SER A 344 -12.97 18.73 -9.23
CA SER A 344 -11.59 18.29 -9.45
C SER A 344 -11.26 17.14 -8.50
N TRP A 345 -10.82 16.01 -9.02
CA TRP A 345 -10.52 14.82 -8.23
C TRP A 345 -9.01 14.57 -8.24
N PRO A 346 -8.32 14.52 -7.07
CA PRO A 346 -6.90 14.18 -6.98
C PRO A 346 -6.53 12.90 -7.73
N TYR A 347 -7.43 11.91 -7.71
CA TYR A 347 -7.32 10.67 -8.50
C TYR A 347 -6.98 10.98 -9.96
N SER A 348 -7.91 11.64 -10.67
CA SER A 348 -7.75 11.96 -12.10
C SER A 348 -6.69 13.01 -12.36
N THR A 349 -6.63 14.06 -11.53
CA THR A 349 -5.62 15.13 -11.67
C THR A 349 -4.21 14.56 -11.67
N SER A 350 -3.93 13.59 -10.79
CA SER A 350 -2.60 12.98 -10.69
C SER A 350 -2.24 12.11 -11.90
N LEU A 351 -3.21 11.42 -12.51
CA LEU A 351 -3.04 10.66 -13.77
C LEU A 351 -2.92 11.60 -14.98
N THR A 352 -3.67 12.70 -15.01
CA THR A 352 -3.54 13.75 -16.03
C THR A 352 -2.15 14.38 -15.98
N LEU A 353 -1.58 14.62 -14.79
CA LEU A 353 -0.21 15.10 -14.64
C LEU A 353 0.83 14.10 -15.13
N LYS A 354 0.63 12.80 -14.87
CA LYS A 354 1.46 11.72 -15.44
C LYS A 354 1.42 11.71 -16.96
N ALA A 355 0.22 11.82 -17.53
CA ALA A 355 -0.01 11.90 -18.97
C ALA A 355 0.62 13.16 -19.59
N LEU A 356 0.51 14.31 -18.92
CA LEU A 356 1.09 15.58 -19.36
C LEU A 356 2.63 15.52 -19.32
N ALA A 357 3.20 14.91 -18.29
CA ALA A 357 4.64 14.65 -18.20
C ALA A 357 5.13 13.76 -19.37
N ALA A 358 4.39 12.70 -19.69
CA ALA A 358 4.69 11.84 -20.84
C ALA A 358 4.63 12.62 -22.17
N GLN A 359 3.64 13.53 -22.34
CA GLN A 359 3.56 14.42 -23.49
C GLN A 359 4.81 15.32 -23.63
N VAL A 360 5.31 15.89 -22.54
CA VAL A 360 6.54 16.71 -22.60
C VAL A 360 7.77 15.86 -22.93
N ARG A 361 7.81 14.63 -22.41
CA ARG A 361 9.02 13.79 -22.42
C ARG A 361 9.20 12.93 -23.67
N ASP A 362 8.12 12.31 -24.12
CA ASP A 362 8.18 11.17 -25.05
C ASP A 362 7.62 11.48 -26.44
N TYR A 363 6.93 12.62 -26.58
CA TYR A 363 6.32 13.07 -27.82
C TYR A 363 7.11 14.23 -28.44
N ALA A 364 6.82 14.54 -29.70
CA ALA A 364 7.45 15.66 -30.39
C ALA A 364 7.23 16.98 -29.63
N ASN A 365 8.27 17.80 -29.58
CA ASN A 365 8.22 19.11 -28.92
C ASN A 365 7.01 19.91 -29.40
N SER A 366 6.26 20.44 -28.44
CA SER A 366 5.03 21.19 -28.67
C SER A 366 5.18 22.62 -28.16
N ALA A 367 4.49 23.56 -28.83
CA ALA A 367 4.27 24.89 -28.29
C ALA A 367 3.04 24.97 -27.36
N VAL A 368 2.16 23.96 -27.40
CA VAL A 368 0.96 23.83 -26.54
C VAL A 368 1.33 23.33 -25.16
N VAL A 369 2.24 22.35 -25.10
CA VAL A 369 2.66 21.69 -23.86
C VAL A 369 4.16 21.82 -23.72
N THR A 370 4.61 22.65 -22.78
CA THR A 370 6.02 22.79 -22.40
C THR A 370 6.21 22.40 -20.94
N VAL A 371 7.47 22.43 -20.49
CA VAL A 371 7.83 22.25 -19.08
C VAL A 371 7.13 23.28 -18.18
N ASN A 372 6.88 24.50 -18.67
CA ASN A 372 6.20 25.53 -17.89
C ASN A 372 4.73 25.20 -17.65
N GLU A 373 4.01 24.71 -18.66
CA GLU A 373 2.61 24.28 -18.51
C GLU A 373 2.51 23.09 -17.55
N TYR A 374 3.42 22.11 -17.66
CA TYR A 374 3.50 21.02 -16.69
C TYR A 374 3.70 21.53 -15.25
N LEU A 375 4.69 22.40 -15.03
CA LEU A 375 4.96 22.94 -13.69
C LEU A 375 3.79 23.78 -13.17
N SER A 376 3.10 24.52 -14.04
CA SER A 376 1.91 25.30 -13.69
C SER A 376 0.79 24.41 -13.17
N GLU A 377 0.50 23.29 -13.85
CA GLU A 377 -0.53 22.34 -13.40
C GLU A 377 -0.12 21.58 -12.14
N LEU A 378 1.16 21.19 -12.00
CA LEU A 378 1.66 20.58 -10.76
C LEU A 378 1.56 21.54 -9.57
N HIS A 379 1.90 22.82 -9.77
CA HIS A 379 1.75 23.85 -8.74
C HIS A 379 0.27 24.08 -8.39
N LYS A 380 -0.63 24.10 -9.39
CA LYS A 380 -2.07 24.18 -9.14
C LYS A 380 -2.57 23.00 -8.31
N TYR A 381 -2.13 21.78 -8.60
CA TYR A 381 -2.46 20.60 -7.80
C TYR A 381 -1.86 20.63 -6.38
N ALA A 382 -0.69 21.25 -6.20
CA ALA A 382 -0.17 21.54 -4.86
C ALA A 382 -1.11 22.50 -4.11
N LEU A 383 -1.57 23.57 -4.77
CA LEU A 383 -2.43 24.59 -4.17
C LEU A 383 -3.83 24.09 -3.76
N THR A 384 -4.38 23.08 -4.43
CA THR A 384 -5.64 22.44 -4.00
C THR A 384 -5.45 21.62 -2.73
N GLN A 385 -4.23 21.17 -2.43
CA GLN A 385 -3.89 20.36 -1.26
C GLN A 385 -3.65 21.16 0.01
N TYR A 386 -4.53 22.14 0.26
CA TYR A 386 -4.52 22.94 1.49
C TYR A 386 -5.93 23.10 2.07
N LYS A 387 -6.03 23.02 3.40
CA LYS A 387 -7.22 23.39 4.18
C LYS A 387 -6.76 24.25 5.35
N ASN A 388 -7.36 25.44 5.50
CA ASN A 388 -6.94 26.42 6.51
C ASN A 388 -5.43 26.74 6.46
N ASP A 389 -4.92 26.91 5.24
CA ASP A 389 -3.50 27.19 4.93
C ASP A 389 -2.49 26.15 5.46
N LYS A 390 -2.95 24.93 5.75
CA LYS A 390 -2.12 23.77 6.06
C LYS A 390 -2.31 22.71 4.98
N PRO A 391 -1.25 21.95 4.62
CA PRO A 391 -1.39 20.82 3.70
C PRO A 391 -2.48 19.85 4.15
N TYR A 392 -3.35 19.47 3.20
CA TYR A 392 -4.51 18.63 3.43
C TYR A 392 -4.94 17.95 2.13
N VAL A 393 -5.44 16.72 2.20
CA VAL A 393 -6.05 16.03 1.05
C VAL A 393 -7.32 15.33 1.52
N ALA A 394 -8.38 15.44 0.71
CA ALA A 394 -9.66 14.77 0.86
C ALA A 394 -10.08 14.16 -0.49
N GLU A 395 -11.34 13.79 -0.63
CA GLU A 395 -11.85 13.10 -1.82
C GLU A 395 -11.84 13.97 -3.08
N CYS A 396 -12.42 15.18 -3.05
CA CYS A 396 -12.43 16.07 -4.22
C CYS A 396 -12.43 17.56 -3.88
N HIS A 397 -12.14 18.41 -4.85
CA HIS A 397 -11.99 19.85 -4.64
C HIS A 397 -12.92 20.62 -5.60
N SER A 398 -13.53 21.69 -5.10
CA SER A 398 -14.34 22.58 -5.94
C SER A 398 -13.46 23.23 -7.01
N PRO A 399 -13.83 23.23 -8.28
CA PRO A 399 -13.06 23.89 -9.34
C PRO A 399 -13.24 25.42 -9.33
N ILE A 400 -14.26 25.91 -8.61
CA ILE A 400 -14.66 27.33 -8.58
C ILE A 400 -14.08 28.05 -7.35
N THR A 401 -14.04 27.38 -6.20
CA THR A 401 -13.62 27.98 -4.92
C THR A 401 -12.55 27.13 -4.23
N LYS A 402 -11.72 27.76 -3.38
CA LYS A 402 -10.71 27.05 -2.57
C LYS A 402 -11.38 26.25 -1.44
N LEU A 403 -11.99 25.13 -1.79
CA LEU A 403 -12.82 24.33 -0.91
C LEU A 403 -12.69 22.84 -1.26
N TRP A 404 -12.31 22.05 -0.26
CA TRP A 404 -12.50 20.60 -0.29
C TRP A 404 -13.99 20.27 -0.24
N VAL A 405 -14.43 19.50 -1.23
CA VAL A 405 -15.76 18.91 -1.35
C VAL A 405 -15.62 17.43 -0.99
N CYS A 406 -16.71 16.76 -0.56
CA CYS A 406 -16.63 15.37 -0.11
C CYS A 406 -15.57 15.20 1.01
N ASP A 407 -15.65 16.10 1.99
CA ASP A 407 -14.70 16.21 3.10
C ASP A 407 -15.43 15.87 4.41
N GLY A 408 -15.79 14.59 4.54
CA GLY A 408 -16.54 14.06 5.66
C GLY A 408 -15.69 13.97 6.93
N PHE A 409 -16.24 14.39 8.06
CA PHE A 409 -15.59 14.29 9.36
C PHE A 409 -15.31 12.83 9.74
N ASN A 410 -14.08 12.56 10.16
CA ASN A 410 -13.62 11.23 10.57
C ASN A 410 -13.84 10.18 9.46
N HIS A 411 -13.57 10.58 8.23
CA HIS A 411 -13.82 9.80 7.01
C HIS A 411 -12.82 10.15 5.91
N SER A 412 -12.86 11.40 5.41
CA SER A 412 -12.14 11.81 4.19
C SER A 412 -10.78 12.45 4.49
N GLU A 413 -10.42 12.65 5.75
CA GLU A 413 -9.13 13.21 6.13
C GLU A 413 -7.97 12.33 5.61
N HIS A 414 -6.99 12.96 4.97
CA HIS A 414 -5.74 12.32 4.50
C HIS A 414 -5.94 11.27 3.39
N TYR A 415 -7.08 11.28 2.71
CA TYR A 415 -7.52 10.27 1.74
C TYR A 415 -6.42 9.80 0.77
N ALA A 416 -6.15 8.50 0.76
CA ALA A 416 -5.19 7.87 -0.12
C ALA A 416 -5.89 7.39 -1.39
N HIS A 417 -6.09 8.29 -2.35
CA HIS A 417 -6.77 7.97 -3.61
C HIS A 417 -6.14 8.71 -4.81
N SER A 418 -4.83 8.98 -4.74
CA SER A 418 -4.09 9.70 -5.77
C SER A 418 -2.58 9.53 -5.59
N ILE A 419 -1.79 9.88 -6.60
CA ILE A 419 -0.34 10.08 -6.45
C ILE A 419 0.01 11.57 -6.33
N TYR A 420 1.14 11.86 -5.71
CA TYR A 420 1.74 13.20 -5.69
C TYR A 420 3.26 13.11 -5.54
N THR A 421 3.73 12.33 -4.56
CA THR A 421 5.18 12.14 -4.37
C THR A 421 5.80 11.51 -5.62
N ASP A 422 5.06 10.62 -6.29
CA ASP A 422 5.50 10.05 -7.56
C ASP A 422 5.46 11.04 -8.73
N ASN A 423 4.56 12.03 -8.75
CA ASN A 423 4.63 13.13 -9.72
C ASN A 423 5.88 13.98 -9.49
N VAL A 424 6.25 14.24 -8.24
CA VAL A 424 7.48 14.98 -7.93
C VAL A 424 8.71 14.16 -8.34
N LEU A 425 8.80 12.88 -7.95
CA LEU A 425 10.00 12.06 -8.18
C LEU A 425 10.15 11.58 -9.64
N SER A 426 9.10 11.02 -10.23
CA SER A 426 9.17 10.48 -11.60
C SER A 426 9.05 11.54 -12.68
N ASP A 427 8.30 12.61 -12.42
CA ASP A 427 7.91 13.56 -13.44
C ASP A 427 8.73 14.85 -13.34
N LEU A 428 8.61 15.59 -12.23
CA LEU A 428 9.33 16.85 -12.01
C LEU A 428 10.85 16.64 -11.94
N ILE A 429 11.33 15.83 -10.99
CA ILE A 429 12.74 15.42 -10.89
C ILE A 429 13.13 14.53 -12.08
N GLY A 430 12.17 13.78 -12.59
CA GLY A 430 12.30 13.08 -13.86
C GLY A 430 12.95 11.71 -13.76
N ILE A 431 12.91 11.02 -12.62
CA ILE A 431 13.48 9.67 -12.48
C ILE A 431 12.77 8.72 -13.44
N GLN A 432 13.52 8.08 -14.33
CA GLN A 432 13.04 7.08 -15.30
C GLN A 432 13.52 5.70 -14.86
N PRO A 433 12.68 4.89 -14.20
CA PRO A 433 13.08 3.57 -13.71
C PRO A 433 13.40 2.63 -14.87
N ARG A 434 14.43 1.78 -14.70
CA ARG A 434 14.92 0.87 -15.74
C ARG A 434 15.20 -0.53 -15.18
N PRO A 435 15.07 -1.58 -16.00
CA PRO A 435 15.35 -2.95 -15.57
C PRO A 435 16.84 -3.31 -15.66
N ASP A 436 17.66 -2.47 -16.30
CA ASP A 436 19.11 -2.65 -16.39
C ASP A 436 19.84 -1.89 -15.27
N ASN A 437 21.14 -2.12 -15.12
CA ASN A 437 21.97 -1.48 -14.09
C ASN A 437 22.32 -0.01 -14.43
N ASN A 438 21.33 0.77 -14.84
CA ASN A 438 21.43 2.18 -15.12
C ASN A 438 20.35 2.94 -14.35
N PHE A 439 20.74 4.09 -13.82
CA PHE A 439 19.84 5.10 -13.32
C PHE A 439 19.72 6.21 -14.36
N GLU A 440 18.49 6.57 -14.71
CA GLU A 440 18.20 7.60 -15.71
C GLU A 440 17.29 8.68 -15.12
N ILE A 441 17.59 9.93 -15.44
CA ILE A 441 16.73 11.08 -15.18
C ILE A 441 16.45 11.84 -16.46
N ASN A 442 15.27 12.41 -16.57
CA ASN A 442 14.87 13.36 -17.60
C ASN A 442 13.97 14.45 -16.98
N PRO A 443 14.58 15.42 -16.26
CA PRO A 443 13.85 16.36 -15.41
C PRO A 443 12.95 17.31 -16.20
N LEU A 444 11.74 17.57 -15.67
CA LEU A 444 10.81 18.57 -16.20
C LEU A 444 10.93 19.88 -15.41
N ILE A 445 12.12 20.46 -15.46
CA ILE A 445 12.49 21.65 -14.66
C ILE A 445 12.62 22.87 -15.58
N PRO A 446 12.00 24.01 -15.25
CA PRO A 446 12.09 25.20 -16.07
C PRO A 446 13.48 25.84 -15.98
N SER A 447 13.89 26.53 -17.05
CA SER A 447 15.23 27.13 -17.17
C SER A 447 15.56 28.21 -16.13
N ASN A 448 14.57 28.74 -15.41
CA ASN A 448 14.75 29.77 -14.39
C ASN A 448 15.05 29.21 -12.99
N TRP A 449 14.89 27.91 -12.75
CA TRP A 449 15.31 27.31 -11.49
C TRP A 449 16.83 27.30 -11.41
N ARG A 450 17.37 27.72 -10.26
CA ARG A 450 18.81 27.78 -10.00
C ARG A 450 19.31 26.58 -9.19
N PHE A 451 18.40 25.92 -8.48
CA PHE A 451 18.69 24.74 -7.69
C PHE A 451 17.48 23.80 -7.62
N PHE A 452 17.74 22.52 -7.38
CA PHE A 452 16.79 21.54 -6.80
C PHE A 452 17.58 20.31 -6.34
N ALA A 453 17.01 19.49 -5.46
CA ALA A 453 17.58 18.22 -5.06
C ALA A 453 16.50 17.16 -4.83
N ALA A 454 16.84 15.91 -5.14
CA ALA A 454 16.17 14.71 -4.67
C ALA A 454 17.25 13.75 -4.17
N GLU A 455 17.29 13.54 -2.87
CA GLU A 455 18.37 12.93 -2.13
C GLU A 455 17.94 11.60 -1.48
N ASN A 456 18.87 10.65 -1.45
CA ASN A 456 18.68 9.33 -0.85
C ASN A 456 17.50 8.56 -1.48
N ILE A 457 17.41 8.58 -2.80
CA ILE A 457 16.42 7.80 -3.55
C ILE A 457 16.84 6.33 -3.50
N PRO A 458 16.01 5.41 -2.97
CA PRO A 458 16.30 3.99 -3.09
C PRO A 458 16.17 3.54 -4.55
N TYR A 459 17.23 2.95 -5.09
CA TYR A 459 17.24 2.41 -6.44
C TYR A 459 18.13 1.17 -6.51
N HIS A 460 17.54 0.01 -6.84
CA HIS A 460 18.21 -1.29 -6.95
C HIS A 460 18.97 -1.70 -5.67
N GLY A 461 18.48 -1.27 -4.51
CA GLY A 461 19.14 -1.47 -3.21
C GLY A 461 20.27 -0.48 -2.88
N HIS A 462 20.53 0.50 -3.75
CA HIS A 462 21.50 1.59 -3.57
C HIS A 462 20.80 2.91 -3.23
N GLU A 463 21.56 3.91 -2.81
CA GLU A 463 21.08 5.26 -2.52
C GLU A 463 21.56 6.21 -3.63
N VAL A 464 20.63 6.83 -4.36
CA VAL A 464 20.93 7.77 -5.45
C VAL A 464 20.53 9.18 -5.05
N THR A 465 21.37 10.16 -5.34
CA THR A 465 21.06 11.58 -5.14
C THR A 465 21.20 12.33 -6.46
N VAL A 466 20.15 13.06 -6.82
CA VAL A 466 20.09 13.94 -7.98
C VAL A 466 20.06 15.37 -7.46
N LEU A 467 21.02 16.19 -7.85
CA LEU A 467 21.02 17.62 -7.49
C LEU A 467 21.30 18.48 -8.70
N TYR A 468 20.70 19.66 -8.74
CA TYR A 468 21.05 20.72 -9.65
C TYR A 468 21.47 21.93 -8.84
N ASP A 469 22.65 22.46 -9.15
CA ASP A 469 23.15 23.70 -8.60
C ASP A 469 23.84 24.48 -9.70
N ALA A 470 23.19 25.54 -10.19
CA ALA A 470 23.60 26.19 -11.42
C ALA A 470 25.02 26.77 -11.37
N ASP A 471 25.52 27.18 -10.20
CA ASP A 471 26.88 27.70 -10.01
C ASP A 471 27.70 26.95 -8.94
N GLY A 472 27.08 26.01 -8.23
CA GLY A 472 27.75 25.16 -7.23
C GLY A 472 27.81 25.77 -5.82
N SER A 473 27.14 26.91 -5.59
CA SER A 473 27.20 27.63 -4.32
C SER A 473 26.05 27.33 -3.36
N TYR A 474 24.98 26.67 -3.80
CA TYR A 474 23.81 26.40 -2.96
C TYR A 474 24.00 25.20 -2.04
N TYR A 475 24.45 24.07 -2.59
CA TYR A 475 24.66 22.83 -1.82
C TYR A 475 26.11 22.58 -1.41
N GLU A 476 27.04 23.40 -1.91
CA GLU A 476 28.48 23.28 -1.66
C GLU A 476 29.03 21.86 -1.93
N SER A 477 28.46 21.14 -2.92
CA SER A 477 28.83 19.74 -3.25
C SER A 477 30.23 19.59 -3.85
N GLY A 478 30.91 20.71 -4.15
CA GLY A 478 32.17 20.75 -4.89
C GLY A 478 32.00 20.73 -6.41
N HIS A 479 30.76 20.68 -6.91
CA HIS A 479 30.43 20.63 -8.35
C HIS A 479 29.29 21.60 -8.69
N SER A 480 29.14 21.91 -9.98
CA SER A 480 28.05 22.72 -10.52
C SER A 480 27.29 21.99 -11.63
N GLY A 481 26.13 22.51 -12.01
CA GLY A 481 25.22 21.92 -12.97
C GLY A 481 24.32 20.84 -12.36
N LEU A 482 23.77 19.97 -13.20
CA LEU A 482 23.01 18.78 -12.81
C LEU A 482 23.99 17.66 -12.48
N GLN A 483 23.81 17.00 -11.35
CA GLN A 483 24.77 16.10 -10.71
C GLN A 483 24.05 14.83 -10.24
N ILE A 484 24.74 13.70 -10.28
CA ILE A 484 24.28 12.44 -9.74
C ILE A 484 25.36 11.84 -8.84
N PHE A 485 24.91 11.40 -7.66
CA PHE A 485 25.69 10.64 -6.68
C PHE A 485 25.06 9.26 -6.52
N VAL A 486 25.89 8.24 -6.31
CA VAL A 486 25.47 6.87 -6.03
C VAL A 486 26.24 6.40 -4.80
N ASN A 487 25.52 5.96 -3.78
CA ASN A 487 26.07 5.53 -2.49
C ASN A 487 27.03 6.58 -1.89
N GLY A 488 26.64 7.86 -1.92
CA GLY A 488 27.43 8.96 -1.37
C GLY A 488 28.56 9.46 -2.28
N GLU A 489 28.89 8.73 -3.35
CA GLU A 489 29.99 9.08 -4.24
C GLU A 489 29.50 9.86 -5.46
N PHE A 490 30.21 10.93 -5.82
CA PHE A 490 29.97 11.68 -7.05
C PHE A 490 30.23 10.80 -8.28
N VAL A 491 29.25 10.69 -9.17
CA VAL A 491 29.39 9.89 -10.40
C VAL A 491 29.54 10.77 -11.63
N ARG A 492 28.68 11.78 -11.78
CA ARG A 492 28.63 12.60 -13.00
C ARG A 492 27.99 13.95 -12.76
N SER A 493 28.43 14.95 -13.53
CA SER A 493 27.68 16.19 -13.72
C SER A 493 27.56 16.60 -15.20
N GLN A 494 26.64 17.51 -15.49
CA GLN A 494 26.54 18.24 -16.75
C GLN A 494 26.00 19.66 -16.52
N SER A 495 26.37 20.61 -17.36
CA SER A 495 26.10 22.04 -17.11
C SER A 495 24.61 22.42 -17.09
N ASN A 496 23.82 21.80 -17.96
CA ASN A 496 22.41 22.14 -18.16
C ASN A 496 21.49 21.02 -17.64
N VAL A 497 20.30 21.39 -17.17
CA VAL A 497 19.26 20.41 -16.87
C VAL A 497 18.84 19.71 -18.15
N GLY A 498 18.70 18.38 -18.09
CA GLY A 498 18.27 17.55 -19.20
C GLY A 498 18.55 16.09 -18.91
N ARG A 499 18.24 15.22 -19.89
CA ARG A 499 18.41 13.78 -19.76
C ARG A 499 19.84 13.40 -19.35
N MET A 500 19.98 12.59 -18.32
CA MET A 500 21.25 12.03 -17.87
C MET A 500 21.06 10.56 -17.49
N THR A 501 22.03 9.73 -17.87
CA THR A 501 22.10 8.32 -17.48
C THR A 501 23.47 8.05 -16.85
N VAL A 502 23.47 7.31 -15.75
CA VAL A 502 24.68 6.81 -15.08
C VAL A 502 24.54 5.33 -14.76
N PRO A 503 25.64 4.55 -14.77
CA PRO A 503 25.61 3.18 -14.27
C PRO A 503 25.35 3.18 -12.77
N VAL A 504 24.61 2.19 -12.30
CA VAL A 504 24.51 1.84 -10.87
C VAL A 504 25.07 0.43 -10.66
N PRO A 505 25.51 0.05 -9.45
CA PRO A 505 25.89 -1.32 -9.19
C PRO A 505 24.67 -2.26 -9.36
N ALA A 506 24.95 -3.55 -9.52
CA ALA A 506 23.89 -4.55 -9.66
C ALA A 506 22.91 -4.52 -8.47
N PRO A 507 21.63 -4.89 -8.69
CA PRO A 507 20.64 -4.93 -7.63
C PRO A 507 21.08 -5.76 -6.42
N VAL A 508 20.87 -5.22 -5.22
CA VAL A 508 21.10 -5.94 -3.96
C VAL A 508 19.82 -6.67 -3.57
N ALA A 509 19.81 -7.99 -3.75
CA ALA A 509 18.69 -8.84 -3.38
C ALA A 509 18.45 -8.79 -1.86
N ARG A 510 17.31 -8.25 -1.44
CA ARG A 510 16.87 -8.36 -0.04
C ARG A 510 16.19 -9.71 0.15
N ASN A 511 16.55 -10.44 1.20
CA ASN A 511 15.87 -11.70 1.50
C ASN A 511 14.41 -11.39 1.86
N GLY A 512 13.48 -11.72 0.95
CA GLY A 512 12.04 -11.47 1.13
C GLY A 512 11.37 -12.37 2.16
N GLN A 513 12.09 -13.31 2.79
CA GLN A 513 11.50 -14.15 3.83
C GLN A 513 11.17 -13.31 5.07
N GLN A 514 9.89 -13.28 5.42
CA GLN A 514 9.45 -12.70 6.69
C GLN A 514 9.98 -13.56 7.85
N LYS A 515 10.93 -13.00 8.61
CA LYS A 515 11.52 -13.67 9.79
C LYS A 515 10.91 -13.21 11.11
N ILE A 516 10.19 -12.09 11.10
CA ILE A 516 9.48 -11.55 12.26
C ILE A 516 8.11 -11.05 11.84
N ALA A 517 7.14 -11.13 12.75
CA ALA A 517 5.77 -10.68 12.56
C ALA A 517 5.22 -9.99 13.81
N ASN A 518 4.26 -9.08 13.63
CA ASN A 518 3.52 -8.47 14.73
C ASN A 518 2.37 -9.39 15.19
N TYR A 519 2.54 -10.01 16.37
CA TYR A 519 1.57 -10.92 16.98
C TYR A 519 0.44 -10.23 17.75
N ALA A 520 0.48 -8.90 17.90
CA ALA A 520 -0.59 -8.13 18.53
C ALA A 520 -1.66 -7.68 17.54
N SER A 521 -1.37 -7.71 16.23
CA SER A 521 -2.28 -7.19 15.22
C SER A 521 -3.54 -8.04 15.08
N ASN A 522 -4.68 -7.36 15.03
CA ASN A 522 -6.02 -7.90 14.85
C ASN A 522 -6.91 -6.90 14.08
N PRO A 523 -6.85 -6.88 12.74
CA PRO A 523 -7.57 -5.93 11.92
C PRO A 523 -9.08 -6.16 11.88
N SER A 524 -9.59 -7.31 12.33
CA SER A 524 -11.03 -7.58 12.40
C SER A 524 -11.69 -6.97 13.63
N SER A 525 -10.90 -6.58 14.65
CA SER A 525 -11.41 -6.14 15.96
C SER A 525 -12.34 -7.17 16.64
N GLU A 526 -12.12 -8.45 16.34
CA GLU A 526 -12.90 -9.56 16.87
C GLU A 526 -11.98 -10.75 17.18
N GLY A 527 -12.39 -11.62 18.10
CA GLY A 527 -11.60 -12.81 18.43
C GLY A 527 -10.25 -12.47 19.07
N TYR A 528 -9.18 -13.14 18.64
CA TYR A 528 -7.84 -13.01 19.23
C TYR A 528 -6.77 -12.66 18.17
N PRO A 529 -5.70 -11.94 18.55
CA PRO A 529 -5.43 -11.40 19.89
C PRO A 529 -6.46 -10.34 20.33
N ALA A 530 -6.85 -10.37 21.60
CA ALA A 530 -7.91 -9.54 22.16
C ALA A 530 -7.33 -8.51 23.14
N PRO A 531 -7.82 -7.25 23.13
CA PRO A 531 -7.43 -6.27 24.11
C PRO A 531 -8.16 -6.50 25.44
N ARG A 532 -7.49 -6.18 26.55
CA ARG A 532 -8.13 -5.99 27.86
C ARG A 532 -7.55 -4.74 28.51
N VAL A 533 -8.38 -3.95 29.15
CA VAL A 533 -7.97 -2.66 29.73
C VAL A 533 -8.52 -2.49 31.15
N SER A 534 -7.80 -1.76 32.00
CA SER A 534 -8.28 -1.41 33.34
C SER A 534 -9.38 -0.34 33.32
N TYR A 535 -9.34 0.53 32.32
CA TYR A 535 -10.26 1.62 32.10
C TYR A 535 -10.25 2.00 30.62
N ILE A 536 -11.40 2.46 30.13
CA ILE A 536 -11.52 3.04 28.79
C ILE A 536 -12.41 4.28 28.83
N SER A 537 -11.97 5.33 28.13
CA SER A 537 -12.76 6.54 27.92
C SER A 537 -13.98 6.27 27.03
N PRO A 538 -15.14 6.91 27.25
CA PRO A 538 -16.32 6.77 26.37
C PRO A 538 -16.09 7.29 24.94
N TYR A 539 -14.96 7.94 24.66
CA TYR A 539 -14.59 8.48 23.35
C TYR A 539 -13.48 7.68 22.65
N ALA A 540 -13.18 6.46 23.14
CA ALA A 540 -12.08 5.63 22.66
C ALA A 540 -12.53 4.18 22.44
N SER A 541 -11.68 3.37 21.80
CA SER A 541 -11.87 1.92 21.66
C SER A 541 -10.62 1.18 22.12
N GLU A 542 -10.80 0.08 22.85
CA GLU A 542 -9.73 -0.82 23.25
C GLU A 542 -9.15 -1.61 22.07
N TRP A 543 -9.86 -1.68 20.95
CA TRP A 543 -9.42 -2.39 19.74
C TRP A 543 -8.47 -1.57 18.86
N HIS A 544 -8.54 -0.23 18.92
CA HIS A 544 -7.70 0.63 18.08
C HIS A 544 -6.20 0.34 18.23
N PRO A 545 -5.64 0.11 19.43
CA PRO A 545 -4.22 -0.20 19.54
C PRO A 545 -3.77 -1.54 18.93
N LEU A 546 -4.68 -2.35 18.40
CA LEU A 546 -4.37 -3.64 17.78
C LEU A 546 -4.82 -3.70 16.31
N ASP A 547 -5.44 -2.64 15.78
CA ASP A 547 -6.07 -2.70 14.46
C ASP A 547 -5.09 -2.49 13.29
N GLY A 548 -3.82 -2.21 13.62
CA GLY A 548 -2.71 -2.01 12.70
C GLY A 548 -2.62 -0.59 12.15
N ARG A 549 -3.38 0.38 12.68
CA ARG A 549 -3.43 1.77 12.20
C ARG A 549 -2.67 2.69 13.13
N VAL A 550 -1.76 3.47 12.54
CA VAL A 550 -0.93 4.42 13.28
C VAL A 550 -1.21 5.84 12.79
N PHE A 551 -2.00 6.59 13.55
CA PHE A 551 -2.14 8.02 13.35
C PHE A 551 -2.39 8.77 14.66
N TYR A 552 -1.83 9.98 14.76
CA TYR A 552 -1.81 10.78 15.99
C TYR A 552 -2.73 12.00 15.93
N ASP A 553 -3.55 12.10 14.90
CA ASP A 553 -4.45 13.23 14.71
C ASP A 553 -5.54 13.24 15.78
N TYR A 554 -5.96 14.42 16.21
CA TYR A 554 -7.14 14.52 17.07
C TYR A 554 -8.42 14.16 16.30
N ASN A 555 -8.47 14.42 15.00
CA ASN A 555 -9.38 13.76 14.06
C ASN A 555 -8.61 13.52 12.75
N PRO A 556 -8.65 12.32 12.15
CA PRO A 556 -9.48 11.17 12.52
C PRO A 556 -9.04 10.50 13.83
N LEU A 557 -9.94 9.74 14.47
CA LEU A 557 -9.78 9.20 15.82
C LEU A 557 -9.43 7.71 15.78
N ASN A 558 -8.19 7.34 16.11
CA ASN A 558 -7.79 5.95 16.29
C ASN A 558 -6.91 5.80 17.53
N ARG A 559 -7.56 5.50 18.65
CA ARG A 559 -6.87 5.38 19.94
C ARG A 559 -7.69 4.66 21.00
N TRP A 560 -6.97 4.03 21.91
CA TRP A 560 -7.39 3.82 23.28
C TRP A 560 -6.89 4.98 24.14
N THR A 561 -7.68 5.44 25.12
CA THR A 561 -7.19 6.35 26.16
C THR A 561 -7.81 6.04 27.51
N ASN A 562 -7.10 6.37 28.59
CA ASN A 562 -7.65 6.35 29.94
C ASN A 562 -8.24 7.71 30.38
N TYR A 563 -8.55 8.59 29.42
CA TYR A 563 -9.10 9.92 29.70
C TYR A 563 -10.37 9.84 30.56
N GLY A 564 -10.33 10.47 31.73
CA GLY A 564 -11.39 10.43 32.74
C GLY A 564 -11.19 9.42 33.87
N SER A 565 -10.15 8.57 33.81
CA SER A 565 -9.82 7.63 34.90
C SER A 565 -9.50 8.36 36.21
N GLY A 566 -9.91 7.78 37.34
CA GLY A 566 -9.49 8.21 38.69
C GLY A 566 -8.24 7.50 39.24
N ASN A 567 -7.76 6.45 38.56
CA ASN A 567 -6.68 5.58 39.03
C ASN A 567 -5.26 6.11 38.73
N PRO A 568 -4.35 6.27 39.70
CA PRO A 568 -2.98 6.73 39.42
C PRO A 568 -2.21 5.81 38.44
N THR A 569 -2.66 4.55 38.31
CA THR A 569 -2.14 3.55 37.38
C THR A 569 -3.28 2.89 36.63
N ASP A 570 -3.10 2.70 35.32
CA ASP A 570 -3.99 1.93 34.45
C ASP A 570 -3.14 1.00 33.56
N TRP A 571 -3.74 0.00 32.93
CA TRP A 571 -3.02 -0.97 32.09
C TRP A 571 -3.79 -1.31 30.81
N PHE A 572 -3.02 -1.65 29.77
CA PHE A 572 -3.49 -2.22 28.51
C PHE A 572 -2.85 -3.58 28.31
N ALA A 573 -3.64 -4.62 28.03
CA ALA A 573 -3.19 -5.99 27.89
C ALA A 573 -3.60 -6.58 26.53
N VAL A 574 -2.75 -7.45 26.00
CA VAL A 574 -2.99 -8.30 24.85
C VAL A 574 -3.14 -9.73 25.32
N ASP A 575 -4.29 -10.32 25.01
CA ASP A 575 -4.61 -11.73 25.24
C ASP A 575 -4.48 -12.48 23.91
N PHE A 576 -3.45 -13.32 23.75
CA PHE A 576 -3.23 -14.05 22.50
C PHE A 576 -4.29 -15.12 22.25
N GLY A 577 -5.06 -15.50 23.27
CA GLY A 577 -6.16 -16.45 23.17
C GLY A 577 -5.87 -17.82 23.78
N PRO A 578 -6.90 -18.69 23.86
CA PRO A 578 -6.86 -19.90 24.66
C PRO A 578 -5.76 -20.86 24.19
N GLY A 579 -4.82 -21.19 25.07
CA GLY A 579 -3.68 -22.08 24.80
C GLY A 579 -2.50 -21.41 24.07
N ARG A 580 -2.68 -20.22 23.49
CA ARG A 580 -1.71 -19.61 22.57
C ARG A 580 -0.56 -18.92 23.32
N SER A 581 0.48 -19.67 23.67
CA SER A 581 1.68 -19.09 24.28
C SER A 581 2.62 -18.53 23.21
N LYS A 582 3.00 -17.24 23.30
CA LYS A 582 3.97 -16.61 22.41
C LYS A 582 5.25 -16.28 23.16
N ASN A 583 6.39 -16.52 22.50
CA ASN A 583 7.71 -16.11 22.97
C ASN A 583 7.97 -14.69 22.50
N ILE A 584 8.05 -13.77 23.46
CA ILE A 584 8.14 -12.32 23.20
C ILE A 584 9.26 -11.71 24.03
N SER A 585 9.87 -10.63 23.53
CA SER A 585 10.96 -9.91 24.21
C SER A 585 10.97 -8.40 23.96
N GLN A 586 10.00 -7.90 23.19
CA GLN A 586 9.88 -6.50 22.84
C GLN A 586 8.39 -6.14 22.70
N ILE A 587 8.03 -4.95 23.18
CA ILE A 587 6.74 -4.30 22.88
C ILE A 587 7.03 -2.91 22.35
N LYS A 588 6.36 -2.51 21.27
CA LYS A 588 6.35 -1.13 20.76
C LYS A 588 5.02 -0.48 21.08
N LEU A 589 5.07 0.75 21.57
CA LEU A 589 3.92 1.54 21.98
C LEU A 589 3.91 2.85 21.20
N TYR A 590 2.88 3.06 20.39
CA TYR A 590 2.70 4.30 19.64
C TYR A 590 1.86 5.24 20.51
N VAL A 591 2.56 6.07 21.29
CA VAL A 591 1.94 6.89 22.34
C VAL A 591 1.29 8.12 21.72
N TYR A 592 -0.01 8.27 21.96
CA TYR A 592 -0.79 9.41 21.50
C TYR A 592 -0.73 10.56 22.50
N SER A 593 -0.56 11.77 21.97
CA SER A 593 -0.57 13.02 22.71
C SER A 593 -1.33 14.09 21.94
N ASP A 594 -2.41 14.59 22.54
CA ASP A 594 -3.11 15.81 22.11
C ASP A 594 -2.71 17.04 22.93
N VAL A 595 -1.83 16.87 23.93
CA VAL A 595 -1.19 17.99 24.62
C VAL A 595 -0.18 18.69 23.70
N VAL A 596 0.59 17.94 22.90
CA VAL A 596 1.58 18.54 21.97
C VAL A 596 0.93 19.28 20.81
N THR A 597 -0.32 18.96 20.48
CA THR A 597 -1.13 19.68 19.48
C THR A 597 -2.01 20.77 20.10
N GLY A 598 -2.12 20.81 21.44
CA GLY A 598 -2.94 21.78 22.19
C GLY A 598 -4.44 21.49 22.16
N GLU A 599 -4.84 20.25 21.86
CA GLU A 599 -6.21 19.84 21.63
C GLU A 599 -6.84 19.12 22.84
N GLY A 600 -6.03 18.57 23.77
CA GLY A 600 -6.57 17.80 24.90
C GLY A 600 -5.65 17.65 26.11
N GLY A 601 -5.85 16.57 26.85
CA GLY A 601 -5.16 16.27 28.12
C GLY A 601 -4.57 14.86 28.17
N VAL A 602 -4.35 14.24 27.02
CA VAL A 602 -3.72 12.93 26.85
C VAL A 602 -2.27 13.15 26.43
N ASP A 603 -1.32 12.53 27.15
CA ASP A 603 0.11 12.68 26.90
C ASP A 603 0.91 11.48 27.46
N CYS A 604 2.23 11.58 27.36
CA CYS A 604 3.17 10.60 27.86
C CYS A 604 2.97 10.22 29.35
N PRO A 605 2.96 8.91 29.68
CA PRO A 605 2.99 8.45 31.07
C PRO A 605 4.36 8.75 31.73
N LYS A 606 4.38 8.82 33.07
CA LYS A 606 5.62 8.91 33.85
C LYS A 606 6.42 7.60 33.82
N LYS A 607 5.74 6.46 33.69
CA LYS A 607 6.35 5.12 33.69
C LYS A 607 5.53 4.16 32.87
N MET A 608 6.22 3.25 32.17
CA MET A 608 5.66 2.12 31.42
C MET A 608 6.39 0.86 31.87
N GLU A 609 5.65 -0.15 32.32
CA GLU A 609 6.22 -1.43 32.77
C GLU A 609 5.49 -2.61 32.14
N VAL A 610 6.25 -3.52 31.54
CA VAL A 610 5.75 -4.76 30.96
C VAL A 610 5.56 -5.79 32.06
N GLU A 611 4.39 -6.41 32.08
CA GLU A 611 4.10 -7.59 32.88
C GLU A 611 3.55 -8.70 31.99
N PHE A 612 3.88 -9.95 32.31
CA PHE A 612 3.35 -11.13 31.63
C PHE A 612 2.60 -12.01 32.62
N TYR A 613 1.63 -12.78 32.13
CA TYR A 613 0.91 -13.75 32.93
C TYR A 613 1.64 -15.09 32.94
N ASP A 614 1.99 -15.60 34.13
CA ASP A 614 2.76 -16.86 34.31
C ASP A 614 1.86 -18.11 34.46
N GLY A 615 0.55 -17.94 34.29
CA GLY A 615 -0.47 -18.98 34.53
C GLY A 615 -1.10 -18.90 35.92
N GLN A 616 -0.45 -18.26 36.89
CA GLN A 616 -0.95 -18.07 38.26
C GLN A 616 -1.21 -16.59 38.60
N GLY A 617 -0.48 -15.68 37.97
CA GLY A 617 -0.62 -14.25 38.19
C GLY A 617 0.26 -13.41 37.27
N TRP A 618 0.11 -12.10 37.38
CA TRP A 618 0.95 -11.14 36.67
C TRP A 618 2.33 -11.04 37.33
N ARG A 619 3.37 -11.07 36.50
CA ARG A 619 4.78 -10.91 36.89
C ARG A 619 5.43 -9.83 36.05
N SER A 620 6.28 -9.01 36.67
CA SER A 620 7.09 -8.04 35.95
C SER A 620 8.13 -8.77 35.08
N ALA A 621 8.25 -8.35 33.82
CA ALA A 621 9.34 -8.80 32.96
C ALA A 621 10.67 -8.28 33.50
N THR A 622 11.75 -9.05 33.35
CA THR A 622 13.08 -8.69 33.88
C THR A 622 13.92 -7.95 32.84
N ASN A 623 14.86 -7.13 33.32
CA ASN A 623 15.78 -6.33 32.49
C ASN A 623 15.10 -5.40 31.46
N GLN A 624 13.96 -4.81 31.82
CA GLN A 624 13.24 -3.90 30.93
C GLN A 624 14.06 -2.66 30.60
N ARG A 625 14.11 -2.31 29.32
CA ARG A 625 14.79 -1.12 28.80
C ARG A 625 13.91 -0.41 27.79
N SER A 626 13.54 0.83 28.10
CA SER A 626 12.82 1.71 27.18
C SER A 626 13.77 2.45 26.23
N THR A 627 13.40 2.51 24.96
CA THR A 627 14.00 3.36 23.93
C THR A 627 12.90 4.16 23.25
N PRO A 628 12.87 5.51 23.40
CA PRO A 628 13.74 6.32 24.25
C PRO A 628 13.58 6.02 25.76
N SER A 629 14.55 6.45 26.59
CA SER A 629 14.53 6.18 28.04
C SER A 629 13.43 6.94 28.80
N ALA A 630 12.94 8.03 28.22
CA ALA A 630 11.76 8.76 28.65
C ALA A 630 10.75 8.68 27.50
N CYS A 631 9.46 8.73 27.83
CA CYS A 631 8.42 8.66 26.82
C CYS A 631 8.54 9.81 25.80
N SER A 632 8.43 9.48 24.52
CA SER A 632 8.32 10.44 23.42
C SER A 632 6.86 10.52 22.95
N PRO A 633 6.21 11.70 22.99
CA PRO A 633 4.83 11.87 22.58
C PRO A 633 4.68 11.85 21.07
N ASN A 634 3.58 11.30 20.57
CA ASN A 634 3.32 11.11 19.13
C ASN A 634 4.49 10.40 18.42
N ASP A 635 5.02 9.38 19.07
CA ASP A 635 6.20 8.64 18.63
C ASP A 635 6.19 7.20 19.15
N VAL A 636 7.08 6.37 18.61
CA VAL A 636 7.24 4.97 19.00
C VAL A 636 8.11 4.87 20.24
N ASN A 637 7.57 4.21 21.27
CA ASN A 637 8.26 3.90 22.50
C ASN A 637 8.45 2.38 22.57
N THR A 638 9.69 1.93 22.48
CA THR A 638 10.02 0.49 22.48
C THR A 638 10.48 0.07 23.87
N ILE A 639 9.99 -1.06 24.37
CA ILE A 639 10.44 -1.68 25.63
C ILE A 639 10.98 -3.07 25.31
N ASP A 640 12.30 -3.24 25.43
CA ASP A 640 12.98 -4.54 25.36
C ASP A 640 13.06 -5.17 26.75
N PHE A 641 12.97 -6.50 26.86
CA PHE A 641 13.05 -7.25 28.12
C PHE A 641 13.54 -8.70 27.88
N ASP A 642 13.88 -9.41 28.95
CA ASP A 642 14.29 -10.82 28.83
C ASP A 642 13.14 -11.65 28.22
N PRO A 643 13.41 -12.56 27.25
CA PRO A 643 12.36 -13.33 26.60
C PRO A 643 11.46 -14.10 27.57
N VAL A 644 10.14 -13.98 27.39
CA VAL A 644 9.12 -14.71 28.15
C VAL A 644 8.18 -15.47 27.21
N SER A 645 7.68 -16.61 27.67
CA SER A 645 6.59 -17.34 27.01
C SER A 645 5.30 -17.09 27.78
N THR A 646 4.28 -16.54 27.12
CA THR A 646 3.02 -16.20 27.78
C THR A 646 1.83 -16.19 26.83
N GLN A 647 0.63 -16.45 27.36
CA GLN A 647 -0.64 -16.23 26.66
C GLN A 647 -1.14 -14.78 26.79
N GLN A 648 -0.65 -14.03 27.78
CA GLN A 648 -1.13 -12.67 28.05
C GLN A 648 0.02 -11.78 28.49
N VAL A 649 0.09 -10.59 27.90
CA VAL A 649 1.07 -9.56 28.27
C VAL A 649 0.34 -8.23 28.45
N ARG A 650 0.80 -7.40 29.37
CA ARG A 650 0.25 -6.06 29.59
C ARG A 650 1.35 -5.04 29.82
N VAL A 651 1.02 -3.80 29.50
CA VAL A 651 1.80 -2.63 29.91
C VAL A 651 1.03 -1.90 30.99
N VAL A 652 1.66 -1.75 32.15
CA VAL A 652 1.17 -0.94 33.27
C VAL A 652 1.73 0.46 33.13
N PHE A 653 0.84 1.44 33.13
CA PHE A 653 1.18 2.83 32.99
C PHE A 653 0.95 3.61 34.27
N THR A 654 1.92 4.44 34.65
CA THR A 654 1.77 5.43 35.74
C THR A 654 1.52 6.80 35.13
N ARG A 655 0.39 7.43 35.48
CA ARG A 655 0.00 8.73 34.91
C ARG A 655 0.86 9.88 35.43
N ASP A 656 0.87 11.00 34.71
CA ASP A 656 1.38 12.27 35.23
C ASP A 656 0.28 13.01 36.01
N VAL A 657 0.15 12.68 37.30
CA VAL A 657 -0.86 13.29 38.19
C VAL A 657 -0.62 14.78 38.39
N GLU A 658 0.63 15.23 38.35
CA GLU A 658 1.01 16.62 38.61
C GLU A 658 0.49 17.55 37.51
N ASN A 659 0.64 17.11 36.26
CA ASN A 659 0.13 17.84 35.08
C ASN A 659 -1.32 17.44 34.72
N ASN A 660 -1.91 16.49 35.46
CA ASN A 660 -3.22 15.92 35.18
C ASN A 660 -3.35 15.35 33.74
N TYR A 661 -2.28 14.68 33.27
CA TYR A 661 -2.30 14.03 31.97
C TYR A 661 -2.80 12.59 32.06
N TYR A 662 -3.66 12.27 31.10
CA TYR A 662 -4.12 10.92 30.79
C TYR A 662 -3.20 10.31 29.74
N ILE A 663 -3.44 9.05 29.40
CA ILE A 663 -2.56 8.21 28.58
C ILE A 663 -3.36 7.71 27.40
N GLY A 664 -2.74 7.69 26.22
CA GLY A 664 -3.33 7.19 25.00
C GLY A 664 -2.35 6.39 24.15
N LEU A 665 -2.89 5.43 23.40
CA LEU A 665 -2.15 4.63 22.43
C LEU A 665 -2.93 4.63 21.11
N THR A 666 -2.26 4.87 19.98
CA THR A 666 -2.83 4.55 18.66
C THR A 666 -2.55 3.10 18.27
N GLU A 667 -1.44 2.51 18.70
CA GLU A 667 -1.03 1.15 18.32
C GLU A 667 -0.10 0.55 19.39
N LEU A 668 -0.15 -0.78 19.53
CA LEU A 668 0.73 -1.62 20.32
C LEU A 668 1.16 -2.81 19.45
N GLU A 669 2.46 -2.90 19.17
CA GLU A 669 3.01 -3.99 18.36
C GLU A 669 3.89 -4.93 19.19
N ILE A 670 3.82 -6.22 18.87
CA ILE A 670 4.64 -7.28 19.48
C ILE A 670 5.33 -8.05 18.36
N TRP A 671 6.53 -7.61 18.00
CA TRP A 671 7.34 -8.23 16.95
C TRP A 671 8.13 -9.41 17.51
N ALA A 672 7.92 -10.59 16.93
CA ALA A 672 8.64 -11.81 17.31
C ALA A 672 8.86 -12.72 16.10
N ALA A 673 9.68 -13.77 16.27
CA ALA A 673 10.04 -14.69 15.19
C ALA A 673 8.81 -15.29 14.49
N TRP A 674 8.84 -15.45 13.17
CA TRP A 674 7.74 -16.03 12.38
C TRP A 674 8.23 -17.26 11.59
N PRO A 675 7.49 -18.38 11.60
CA PRO A 675 6.40 -18.74 12.52
C PRO A 675 6.93 -19.17 13.90
N GLN A 676 6.10 -19.10 14.95
CA GLN A 676 6.40 -19.62 16.31
C GLN A 676 5.84 -21.03 16.54
N SER A 677 6.05 -21.94 15.60
CA SER A 677 5.63 -23.35 15.70
C SER A 677 6.85 -24.28 15.85
N SER A 678 6.69 -25.43 16.49
CA SER A 678 7.76 -26.44 16.61
C SER A 678 7.23 -27.87 16.59
N PRO A 679 7.79 -28.78 15.75
CA PRO A 679 8.74 -28.53 14.65
C PRO A 679 8.08 -27.87 13.42
N GLN A 680 8.88 -27.21 12.57
CA GLN A 680 8.53 -26.42 11.36
C GLN A 680 7.09 -26.62 10.82
N GLY A 681 6.21 -25.66 11.08
CA GLY A 681 4.84 -25.62 10.53
C GLY A 681 4.21 -24.24 10.61
N TYR A 682 2.94 -24.14 10.28
CA TYR A 682 2.13 -22.94 10.49
C TYR A 682 0.89 -23.34 11.27
N GLU A 683 0.63 -22.66 12.38
CA GLU A 683 -0.52 -22.95 13.25
C GLU A 683 -1.79 -22.31 12.66
N ALA A 684 -2.92 -23.01 12.73
CA ALA A 684 -4.19 -22.54 12.18
C ALA A 684 -4.66 -21.25 12.86
N GLU A 685 -4.45 -21.16 14.17
CA GLU A 685 -4.84 -20.03 14.99
C GLU A 685 -3.94 -18.80 14.85
N ASP A 686 -2.83 -18.91 14.12
CA ASP A 686 -2.00 -17.76 13.72
C ASP A 686 -2.43 -17.16 12.37
N GLY A 687 -3.38 -17.79 11.68
CA GLY A 687 -3.93 -17.39 10.39
C GLY A 687 -5.15 -16.47 10.46
N LEU A 688 -5.71 -16.14 9.30
CA LEU A 688 -7.01 -15.44 9.22
C LEU A 688 -8.15 -16.45 9.38
N ILE A 689 -9.05 -16.20 10.33
CA ILE A 689 -10.18 -17.08 10.63
C ILE A 689 -11.47 -16.36 10.26
N VAL A 690 -12.30 -17.00 9.43
CA VAL A 690 -13.64 -16.54 9.09
C VAL A 690 -14.65 -17.54 9.64
N ARG A 691 -15.54 -17.07 10.52
CA ARG A 691 -16.58 -17.88 11.19
C ARG A 691 -16.05 -19.19 11.81
N GLY A 692 -14.94 -19.08 12.51
CA GLY A 692 -14.38 -20.14 13.35
C GLY A 692 -13.97 -19.58 14.71
N SER A 693 -13.60 -20.47 15.61
CA SER A 693 -13.18 -20.13 16.98
C SER A 693 -11.86 -20.80 17.31
N ILE A 694 -10.97 -20.04 17.95
CA ILE A 694 -9.75 -20.58 18.56
C ILE A 694 -10.13 -21.31 19.85
N LYS A 695 -9.68 -22.55 20.01
CA LYS A 695 -9.95 -23.41 21.16
C LYS A 695 -8.66 -23.97 21.75
N GLU A 696 -8.64 -24.16 23.06
CA GLU A 696 -7.52 -24.78 23.77
C GLU A 696 -7.69 -26.31 23.82
N ASN A 697 -6.65 -27.04 23.46
CA ASN A 697 -6.51 -28.46 23.76
C ASN A 697 -5.03 -28.83 23.91
N ARG A 698 -4.65 -29.43 25.03
CA ARG A 698 -3.25 -29.83 25.30
C ARG A 698 -2.69 -30.85 24.30
N ALA A 699 -3.54 -31.56 23.57
CA ALA A 699 -3.13 -32.50 22.53
C ALA A 699 -2.86 -31.81 21.19
N ALA A 700 -3.38 -30.60 20.96
CA ALA A 700 -3.13 -29.80 19.77
C ALA A 700 -1.71 -29.22 19.74
N SER A 701 -1.19 -28.93 18.55
CA SER A 701 0.05 -28.16 18.41
C SER A 701 -0.10 -26.81 19.08
N GLY A 702 0.96 -26.33 19.73
CA GLY A 702 0.89 -25.06 20.47
C GLY A 702 -0.16 -25.00 21.59
N THR A 703 -0.85 -26.12 21.89
CA THR A 703 -2.03 -26.24 22.77
C THR A 703 -3.32 -25.55 22.29
N SER A 704 -3.39 -25.21 21.00
CA SER A 704 -4.51 -24.48 20.40
C SER A 704 -4.87 -25.03 19.02
N PHE A 705 -6.10 -24.80 18.58
CA PHE A 705 -6.56 -25.16 17.23
C PHE A 705 -7.76 -24.29 16.84
N VAL A 706 -8.16 -24.33 15.57
CA VAL A 706 -9.35 -23.63 15.05
C VAL A 706 -10.48 -24.62 14.82
N GLY A 707 -11.59 -24.44 15.53
CA GLY A 707 -12.82 -25.21 15.37
C GLY A 707 -14.04 -24.34 15.04
N ASP A 708 -15.23 -24.91 15.20
CA ASP A 708 -16.52 -24.26 14.91
C ASP A 708 -16.70 -23.79 13.46
N LEU A 709 -15.97 -24.39 12.51
CA LEU A 709 -16.05 -24.12 11.08
C LEU A 709 -17.31 -24.77 10.47
N VAL A 710 -18.50 -24.29 10.87
CA VAL A 710 -19.79 -24.93 10.56
C VAL A 710 -20.63 -24.17 9.54
N GLN A 711 -20.41 -22.87 9.36
CA GLN A 711 -21.10 -22.07 8.35
C GLN A 711 -20.47 -22.28 6.97
N ASP A 712 -21.25 -22.17 5.91
CA ASP A 712 -20.80 -22.47 4.54
C ASP A 712 -19.66 -21.56 4.05
N ASP A 713 -19.56 -20.34 4.59
CA ASP A 713 -18.49 -19.38 4.36
C ASP A 713 -17.38 -19.43 5.43
N SER A 714 -17.32 -20.48 6.26
CA SER A 714 -16.23 -20.66 7.23
C SER A 714 -14.92 -20.98 6.52
N SER A 715 -13.83 -20.33 6.95
CA SER A 715 -12.50 -20.59 6.41
C SER A 715 -11.37 -20.33 7.41
N VAL A 716 -10.23 -20.95 7.12
CA VAL A 716 -8.94 -20.68 7.79
C VAL A 716 -7.89 -20.45 6.72
N GLU A 717 -7.15 -19.34 6.84
CA GLU A 717 -6.07 -19.01 5.94
C GLU A 717 -4.71 -19.08 6.64
N PHE A 718 -3.84 -19.95 6.16
CA PHE A 718 -2.43 -19.95 6.56
C PHE A 718 -1.68 -18.97 5.67
N THR A 719 -1.24 -17.85 6.24
CA THR A 719 -0.52 -16.75 5.57
C THR A 719 0.99 -16.93 5.71
N GLY A 720 1.77 -16.24 4.87
CA GLY A 720 3.22 -16.21 5.04
C GLY A 720 3.95 -17.54 4.78
N VAL A 721 3.34 -18.50 4.06
CA VAL A 721 3.92 -19.83 3.82
C VAL A 721 5.08 -19.70 2.84
N TRP A 722 6.29 -19.60 3.39
CA TRP A 722 7.50 -19.31 2.61
C TRP A 722 8.08 -20.53 1.90
N LEU A 723 8.48 -20.33 0.63
CA LEU A 723 9.19 -21.32 -0.18
C LEU A 723 10.35 -20.69 -0.98
N ASP A 724 11.50 -21.37 -1.01
CA ASP A 724 12.67 -20.91 -1.76
C ASP A 724 12.56 -21.17 -3.28
N SER A 725 11.66 -22.05 -3.71
CA SER A 725 11.41 -22.34 -5.12
C SER A 725 9.95 -22.68 -5.40
N ALA A 726 9.46 -22.31 -6.59
CA ALA A 726 8.14 -22.76 -7.06
C ALA A 726 8.13 -24.27 -7.35
N GLY A 727 6.99 -24.94 -7.16
CA GLY A 727 6.87 -26.38 -7.37
C GLY A 727 5.64 -27.01 -6.73
N THR A 728 5.48 -28.31 -6.91
CA THR A 728 4.48 -29.10 -6.18
C THR A 728 5.07 -29.55 -4.85
N TYR A 729 4.37 -29.26 -3.77
CA TYR A 729 4.78 -29.63 -2.41
C TYR A 729 3.73 -30.54 -1.78
N SER A 730 4.21 -31.51 -1.01
CA SER A 730 3.38 -32.33 -0.14
C SER A 730 3.10 -31.56 1.15
N ILE A 731 1.83 -31.26 1.44
CA ILE A 731 1.40 -30.53 2.62
C ILE A 731 0.69 -31.49 3.55
N LYS A 732 1.18 -31.63 4.78
CA LYS A 732 0.44 -32.33 5.83
C LYS A 732 -0.50 -31.34 6.49
N VAL A 733 -1.78 -31.69 6.54
CA VAL A 733 -2.83 -30.91 7.20
C VAL A 733 -3.28 -31.69 8.43
N PHE A 734 -2.94 -31.18 9.62
CA PHE A 734 -3.32 -31.77 10.89
C PHE A 734 -4.71 -31.28 11.28
N TYR A 735 -5.58 -32.21 11.66
CA TYR A 735 -7.01 -31.93 11.79
C TYR A 735 -7.67 -32.84 12.83
N VAL A 736 -8.91 -32.48 13.20
CA VAL A 736 -9.75 -33.28 14.07
C VAL A 736 -11.23 -33.19 13.67
N ASN A 737 -12.00 -34.27 13.80
CA ASN A 737 -13.43 -34.32 13.50
C ASN A 737 -14.21 -35.34 14.38
N GLU A 738 -15.51 -35.07 14.57
CA GLU A 738 -16.42 -35.85 15.44
C GLU A 738 -17.05 -37.04 14.70
N GLY A 739 -16.23 -37.95 14.17
CA GLY A 739 -16.72 -39.26 13.73
C GLY A 739 -17.15 -39.39 12.26
N ASN A 740 -17.46 -38.29 11.57
CA ASN A 740 -17.84 -38.30 10.16
C ASN A 740 -16.69 -37.82 9.26
N GLU A 741 -16.60 -38.39 8.05
CA GLU A 741 -15.74 -37.84 7.00
C GLU A 741 -16.12 -36.38 6.72
N ALA A 742 -15.15 -35.48 6.69
CA ALA A 742 -15.36 -34.07 6.37
C ALA A 742 -14.58 -33.67 5.12
N LYS A 743 -14.99 -32.57 4.49
CA LYS A 743 -14.36 -32.04 3.28
C LYS A 743 -14.20 -30.54 3.37
N GLN A 744 -13.07 -30.06 2.85
CA GLN A 744 -12.80 -28.65 2.58
C GLN A 744 -12.26 -28.49 1.17
N ILE A 745 -12.38 -27.30 0.61
CA ILE A 745 -11.63 -26.89 -0.57
C ILE A 745 -10.42 -26.10 -0.12
N LEU A 746 -9.23 -26.58 -0.48
CA LEU A 746 -7.97 -25.85 -0.29
C LEU A 746 -7.70 -25.01 -1.54
N ALA A 747 -7.74 -23.68 -1.41
CA ALA A 747 -7.30 -22.75 -2.43
C ALA A 747 -5.89 -22.23 -2.09
N ALA A 748 -4.90 -22.54 -2.94
CA ALA A 748 -3.55 -21.98 -2.82
C ALA A 748 -3.41 -20.71 -3.66
N ASN A 749 -2.98 -19.62 -3.03
CA ASN A 749 -2.84 -18.28 -3.64
C ASN A 749 -4.11 -17.83 -4.39
N ASN A 750 -5.28 -18.26 -3.90
CA ASN A 750 -6.60 -18.04 -4.51
C ASN A 750 -6.68 -18.45 -6.00
N ASP A 751 -6.03 -19.56 -6.35
CA ASP A 751 -5.89 -20.03 -7.73
C ASP A 751 -6.09 -21.54 -7.86
N VAL A 752 -5.21 -22.34 -7.24
CA VAL A 752 -5.32 -23.80 -7.34
C VAL A 752 -6.27 -24.29 -6.26
N GLU A 753 -7.43 -24.81 -6.66
CA GLU A 753 -8.40 -25.44 -5.76
C GLU A 753 -8.25 -26.96 -5.75
N VAL A 754 -8.00 -27.52 -4.57
CA VAL A 754 -7.85 -28.97 -4.35
C VAL A 754 -8.85 -29.41 -3.29
N PRO A 755 -9.70 -30.42 -3.56
CA PRO A 755 -10.55 -30.97 -2.52
C PRO A 755 -9.69 -31.72 -1.49
N VAL A 756 -9.93 -31.44 -0.22
CA VAL A 756 -9.29 -32.13 0.91
C VAL A 756 -10.36 -32.95 1.61
N THR A 757 -10.14 -34.25 1.70
CA THR A 757 -11.04 -35.18 2.40
C THR A 757 -10.37 -35.63 3.67
N TYR A 758 -11.07 -35.47 4.78
CA TYR A 758 -10.63 -35.76 6.14
C TYR A 758 -11.35 -37.03 6.64
N PRO A 759 -10.67 -38.19 6.68
CA PRO A 759 -11.21 -39.38 7.33
C PRO A 759 -11.61 -39.13 8.78
N THR A 760 -12.43 -40.01 9.34
CA THR A 760 -12.77 -39.97 10.76
C THR A 760 -11.51 -40.07 11.64
N ALA A 761 -11.30 -39.08 12.51
CA ALA A 761 -10.14 -38.97 13.40
C ALA A 761 -10.46 -39.20 14.90
N ASN A 762 -11.74 -39.36 15.28
CA ASN A 762 -12.19 -39.63 16.67
C ASN A 762 -11.51 -38.76 17.75
N ASP A 763 -11.35 -37.47 17.49
CA ASP A 763 -10.70 -36.51 18.39
C ASP A 763 -9.17 -36.67 18.61
N GLU A 764 -8.46 -37.36 17.71
CA GLU A 764 -7.00 -37.51 17.76
C GLU A 764 -6.25 -36.41 16.99
N PHE A 765 -5.65 -35.45 17.70
CA PHE A 765 -4.85 -34.33 17.15
C PHE A 765 -3.55 -34.74 16.41
N ALA A 766 -3.18 -36.02 16.43
CA ALA A 766 -2.08 -36.55 15.62
C ALA A 766 -2.50 -36.91 14.18
N SER A 767 -3.81 -36.87 13.88
CA SER A 767 -4.35 -37.19 12.56
C SER A 767 -3.96 -36.13 11.54
N PHE A 768 -3.43 -36.57 10.40
CA PHE A 768 -3.16 -35.69 9.28
C PHE A 768 -3.55 -36.35 7.96
N VAL A 769 -3.92 -35.52 7.00
CA VAL A 769 -3.98 -35.90 5.59
C VAL A 769 -2.85 -35.22 4.84
N THR A 770 -2.46 -35.82 3.72
CA THR A 770 -1.44 -35.25 2.83
C THR A 770 -2.11 -34.78 1.55
N VAL A 771 -1.83 -33.55 1.15
CA VAL A 771 -2.35 -32.94 -0.08
C VAL A 771 -1.17 -32.42 -0.89
N GLU A 772 -1.15 -32.69 -2.20
CA GLU A 772 -0.15 -32.13 -3.10
C GLU A 772 -0.68 -30.83 -3.70
N VAL A 773 0.11 -29.76 -3.59
CA VAL A 773 -0.30 -28.43 -4.02
C VAL A 773 0.84 -27.74 -4.74
N THR A 774 0.54 -27.13 -5.88
CA THR A 774 1.50 -26.31 -6.62
C THR A 774 1.58 -24.91 -6.01
N LEU A 775 2.76 -24.55 -5.52
CA LEU A 775 3.04 -23.29 -4.85
C LEU A 775 4.12 -22.49 -5.58
N GLN A 776 4.15 -21.19 -5.33
CA GLN A 776 5.08 -20.24 -5.93
C GLN A 776 6.29 -20.00 -5.02
N ARG A 777 7.38 -19.48 -5.59
CA ARG A 777 8.50 -18.94 -4.80
C ARG A 777 8.01 -17.77 -3.93
N GLY A 778 8.54 -17.65 -2.72
CA GLY A 778 8.23 -16.59 -1.76
C GLY A 778 7.07 -16.93 -0.84
N SER A 779 6.34 -15.90 -0.40
CA SER A 779 5.20 -16.04 0.52
C SER A 779 3.95 -16.59 -0.17
N ASN A 780 3.35 -17.66 0.33
CA ASN A 780 2.10 -18.23 -0.19
C ASN A 780 0.99 -18.14 0.86
N VAL A 781 -0.25 -18.16 0.39
CA VAL A 781 -1.43 -18.36 1.24
C VAL A 781 -2.10 -19.69 0.92
N LEU A 782 -2.57 -20.39 1.95
CA LEU A 782 -3.37 -21.61 1.85
C LEU A 782 -4.70 -21.41 2.55
N ILE A 783 -5.78 -21.36 1.78
CA ILE A 783 -7.12 -21.04 2.26
C ILE A 783 -7.96 -22.32 2.29
N PHE A 784 -8.36 -22.76 3.48
CA PHE A 784 -9.22 -23.91 3.67
C PHE A 784 -10.66 -23.44 3.85
N ARG A 785 -11.52 -23.69 2.87
CA ARG A 785 -12.95 -23.34 2.89
C ARG A 785 -13.79 -24.55 3.21
N LYS A 786 -14.78 -24.41 4.10
CA LYS A 786 -15.74 -25.49 4.38
C LYS A 786 -16.41 -25.98 3.09
N ASP A 787 -16.53 -27.30 2.95
CA ASP A 787 -17.40 -27.94 1.97
C ASP A 787 -18.47 -28.77 2.72
N THR A 788 -18.13 -30.00 3.11
CA THR A 788 -19.08 -30.97 3.69
C THR A 788 -18.66 -31.37 5.11
N ASN A 789 -19.62 -31.43 6.05
CA ASN A 789 -19.40 -31.69 7.49
C ASN A 789 -18.38 -30.72 8.13
N SER A 790 -18.22 -30.79 9.45
CA SER A 790 -17.30 -29.92 10.20
C SER A 790 -15.96 -30.63 10.40
N VAL A 791 -14.88 -29.88 10.24
CA VAL A 791 -13.52 -30.27 10.61
C VAL A 791 -12.88 -29.11 11.36
N SER A 792 -12.05 -29.42 12.35
CA SER A 792 -11.23 -28.41 13.02
C SER A 792 -9.77 -28.59 12.59
N LEU A 793 -9.04 -27.49 12.43
CA LEU A 793 -7.67 -27.45 11.91
C LEU A 793 -6.70 -27.10 13.03
N ASP A 794 -5.61 -27.85 13.12
CA ASP A 794 -4.54 -27.65 14.10
C ASP A 794 -3.38 -26.89 13.44
N ARG A 795 -2.68 -27.54 12.52
CA ARG A 795 -1.52 -26.96 11.83
C ARG A 795 -1.30 -27.52 10.44
N ILE A 796 -0.40 -26.88 9.70
CA ILE A 796 0.19 -27.45 8.49
C ILE A 796 1.69 -27.64 8.63
N GLU A 797 2.22 -28.69 7.99
CA GLU A 797 3.65 -28.88 7.77
C GLU A 797 3.92 -28.96 6.26
N ILE A 798 4.90 -28.18 5.79
CA ILE A 798 5.32 -28.22 4.39
C ILE A 798 6.40 -29.29 4.24
N GLY A 799 6.10 -30.33 3.47
CA GLY A 799 7.01 -31.42 3.13
C GLY A 799 7.97 -31.06 1.99
N GLY A 800 8.71 -32.08 1.52
CA GLY A 800 9.61 -31.92 0.38
C GLY A 800 8.86 -31.64 -0.92
N LYS A 801 9.56 -31.00 -1.86
CA LYS A 801 9.11 -30.86 -3.25
C LYS A 801 8.99 -32.25 -3.89
N VAL A 802 7.83 -32.53 -4.47
CA VAL A 802 7.47 -33.83 -5.09
C VAL A 802 8.07 -33.95 -6.48
#